data_AF-A0A409VJU3-F1
#
_entry.id   AF-A0A409VJU3-F1
#
_cell.length_a   1.000
_cell.length_b   1.000
_cell.length_c   1.000
_cell.angle_alpha   90.00
_cell.angle_beta   90.00
_cell.angle_gamma   90.00
#
_symmetry.space_group_name_H-M   'P 1'
#
loop_
_entity.id
_entity.type
_entity.pdbx_description
1 polymer ?
#
loop_
_entity_poly.entity_id
_entity_poly.type
_entity_poly.pdbx_seq_one_letter_code
_entity_poly.pdbx_strand_id
1 'polypeptide(L)'
;MPKTPRKKTVTCRCRSHCTTWNPETRTYEGDGFDIPRSTRDRHRQDDLEALHANHNRQSPVAHSSRSNLPSNSQSRFSRASSSNHQDLQSLGVSPYISQADAIRFITDRLSLLSSWPIIAPGSRFSFVNNPLETGNYELIQLHHTISLFGCIDEWETERLQDQVLEELEKIDWEKEVQWSAQCAVFLYGYHTYNTGMFYNLRNTETPTIRAAMLTTLVLNHVYFNTRRATKVLLAGIRATLQNASVSPTEIARLPLDPRTVSSLFRIHPIVTNFNVCERCNTLYPWEPSEGPRDPEGDVTLYCQYKSTPASQTCGHSLWKPLNPNAQDFRLVPRKKYMHQSLKAWLGRLLSRPDIEDILEQRPFNPPNPPDSPIDDIWLSPYFLELKDPSGSRFYPGTEEEGRLVFGFACDSFDPFYVKTAKQTVSSTAIWLVLLNLPPHLRYLHENLHVVGIIPGPEKPSKDAINPYVDLVVDKLLEFWNPGVFFSRTYRNLHGRAFKAILIPVVCDMLAARQVIGHTSSPTSHDLCTQCDLDKDDIDITDRQQWPEKSVDHVRRCAEAWKNAPDEAERDRLFNAYGIRWSPLLRLPYWDPIKYTVIDSMHTLDLNLFQTHCRKLFTINTTTNGGDGTVTSPVEKRDKRVSSKDDLRSLRRCVQLLENPPEQLEDQLLMMPRKVLYTICVDNNITSGNRTVVAGTKHVLARSIFLWRFSNDYPGSVNTDPLDILPEVAPSDTPEEDIMQADLPKNVIKLIPGLVENERPDEEIYAAGSARAFSLILQALNIPYDNSLNLSGRGAKRVLWDILISRLDADPELCGVLESLIPPPPVNHSRVVLGQDVMECVWHDMTLSQIPTWVATAPRNWGTARRGKLSAAQWRVICTIHLPITLISLWGQEEGRKKDLLDNFMHLVCAVQLANLRVSSPRQADAYDQHMLAYVEGIQHLYPDEKLRPTHHAALHIGDSLRNMGPVHARSTPCFERNINFFHRVNINSHVGQLEGSLLVASACNANVRAMVTDDKNMRSQVLDLVETMEAIESEDIRGFRLASILDPSSSEPTKNCRLGGTPANLTREHSAVLQLYANQQGLNVTDDVRSYLDIARQGVVYGVKGTRTYRNSGVLFSVEGNPANSAPGVIEAILSIPTGNGQRQFVCILRPLQEAPSQNNPYLQFGFAGGGLYLTSQQEVCVVELDRILSHVILTPFDRPPFNGLIHVLPIDRLMKISEADQ
;
A
#
# COMPACT_ATOMS: atom_id res chain seq x y z
N MET A 1 -64.18 -16.54 13.65
CA MET A 1 -64.30 -15.44 14.64
C MET A 1 -63.27 -14.37 14.32
N PRO A 2 -63.66 -13.11 14.04
CA PRO A 2 -62.68 -12.05 13.82
C PRO A 2 -62.07 -11.66 15.17
N LYS A 3 -60.74 -11.75 15.29
CA LYS A 3 -59.99 -11.29 16.46
C LYS A 3 -59.97 -9.77 16.46
N THR A 4 -60.58 -9.17 17.48
CA THR A 4 -60.54 -7.73 17.76
C THR A 4 -59.09 -7.21 17.86
N PRO A 5 -58.78 -6.01 17.33
CA PRO A 5 -57.44 -5.45 17.40
C PRO A 5 -57.12 -5.09 18.86
N ARG A 6 -56.11 -5.74 19.44
CA ARG A 6 -55.59 -5.39 20.78
C ARG A 6 -55.04 -3.96 20.72
N LYS A 7 -55.52 -3.07 21.60
CA LYS A 7 -54.99 -1.71 21.80
C LYS A 7 -53.46 -1.79 22.02
N LYS A 8 -52.70 -1.00 21.26
CA LYS A 8 -51.22 -0.97 21.23
C LYS A 8 -50.59 -0.11 22.36
N THR A 9 -51.39 0.46 23.25
CA THR A 9 -50.94 1.35 24.34
C THR A 9 -51.29 0.75 25.71
N VAL A 10 -50.47 1.06 26.70
CA VAL A 10 -50.62 0.65 28.11
C VAL A 10 -50.36 1.87 28.99
N THR A 11 -51.13 2.02 30.06
CA THR A 11 -50.95 3.12 31.01
C THR A 11 -49.67 2.92 31.82
N CYS A 12 -48.75 3.88 31.77
CA CYS A 12 -47.49 3.88 32.49
C CYS A 12 -47.53 4.90 33.63
N ARG A 13 -47.16 4.47 34.85
CA ARG A 13 -47.11 5.28 36.07
C ARG A 13 -45.70 5.32 36.68
N CYS A 14 -44.66 5.39 35.84
CA CYS A 14 -43.28 5.48 36.32
C CYS A 14 -43.01 6.81 37.06
N ARG A 15 -42.05 6.80 37.97
CA ARG A 15 -41.68 7.94 38.83
C ARG A 15 -40.85 8.99 38.09
N SER A 16 -40.03 8.54 37.15
CA SER A 16 -39.14 9.37 36.33
C SER A 16 -39.87 10.27 35.34
N HIS A 17 -41.00 9.81 34.77
CA HIS A 17 -41.61 10.47 33.62
C HIS A 17 -43.13 10.61 33.65
N CYS A 18 -43.86 9.76 34.38
CA CYS A 18 -45.32 9.68 34.24
C CYS A 18 -46.10 10.01 35.52
N THR A 19 -45.43 10.25 36.65
CA THR A 19 -46.02 10.64 37.93
C THR A 19 -45.15 11.72 38.57
N THR A 20 -45.75 12.57 39.41
CA THR A 20 -45.04 13.73 40.00
C THR A 20 -44.90 13.54 41.50
N TRP A 21 -43.73 13.87 42.06
CA TRP A 21 -43.50 13.75 43.51
C TRP A 21 -44.27 14.83 44.27
N ASN A 22 -45.14 14.43 45.18
CA ASN A 22 -45.79 15.33 46.12
C ASN A 22 -44.99 15.36 47.44
N PRO A 23 -44.34 16.49 47.80
CA PRO A 23 -43.49 16.58 48.99
C PRO A 23 -44.28 16.58 50.31
N GLU A 24 -45.57 16.93 50.30
CA GLU A 24 -46.40 16.97 51.52
C GLU A 24 -46.87 15.56 51.92
N THR A 25 -47.29 14.74 50.97
CA THR A 25 -47.69 13.34 51.20
C THR A 25 -46.53 12.36 51.10
N ARG A 26 -45.38 12.81 50.58
CA ARG A 26 -44.18 11.99 50.30
C ARG A 26 -44.49 10.79 49.41
N THR A 27 -45.39 10.96 48.44
CA THR A 27 -45.75 9.95 47.45
C THR A 27 -45.74 10.50 46.03
N TYR A 28 -45.47 9.65 45.03
CA TYR A 28 -45.61 10.02 43.62
C TYR A 28 -47.07 9.88 43.20
N GLU A 29 -47.68 10.96 42.73
CA GLU A 29 -49.10 11.07 42.44
C GLU A 29 -49.34 11.40 40.95
N GLY A 30 -50.43 10.85 40.37
CA GLY A 30 -50.81 11.02 38.96
C GLY A 30 -51.36 9.73 38.33
N ASP A 31 -52.33 9.86 37.42
CA ASP A 31 -53.05 8.71 36.83
C ASP A 31 -52.24 7.91 35.80
N GLY A 32 -51.06 8.41 35.41
CA GLY A 32 -50.19 7.84 34.39
C GLY A 32 -50.64 8.15 32.96
N PHE A 33 -49.76 7.90 31.99
CA PHE A 33 -50.03 8.18 30.57
C PHE A 33 -50.14 6.88 29.77
N ASP A 34 -51.10 6.83 28.84
CA ASP A 34 -51.24 5.73 27.88
C ASP A 34 -50.15 5.80 26.81
N ILE A 35 -49.13 4.95 26.94
CA ILE A 35 -47.95 4.94 26.07
C ILE A 35 -47.70 3.55 25.47
N PRO A 36 -46.94 3.43 24.37
CA PRO A 36 -46.56 2.13 23.82
C PRO A 36 -45.76 1.30 24.84
N ARG A 37 -45.90 -0.04 24.78
CA ARG A 37 -45.23 -0.96 25.72
C ARG A 37 -43.70 -0.78 25.73
N SER A 38 -43.08 -0.59 24.58
CA SER A 38 -41.63 -0.36 24.46
C SER A 38 -41.18 0.90 25.20
N THR A 39 -41.98 1.97 25.16
CA THR A 39 -41.69 3.24 25.87
C THR A 39 -41.85 3.07 27.37
N ARG A 40 -42.90 2.37 27.83
CA ARG A 40 -43.09 2.02 29.24
C ARG A 40 -41.92 1.19 29.78
N ASP A 41 -41.43 0.24 29.00
CA ASP A 41 -40.34 -0.64 29.45
C ASP A 41 -39.03 0.13 29.61
N ARG A 42 -38.75 1.11 28.74
CA ARG A 42 -37.64 2.05 28.90
C ARG A 42 -37.78 2.91 30.16
N HIS A 43 -38.95 3.52 30.38
CA HIS A 43 -39.19 4.32 31.58
C HIS A 43 -39.04 3.51 32.88
N ARG A 44 -39.40 2.21 32.85
CA ARG A 44 -39.22 1.31 33.99
C ARG A 44 -37.73 1.02 34.26
N GLN A 45 -36.92 1.00 33.21
CA GLN A 45 -35.48 0.81 33.32
C GLN A 45 -34.81 2.06 33.91
N ASP A 46 -35.25 3.25 33.49
CA ASP A 46 -34.77 4.53 34.04
C ASP A 46 -35.11 4.65 35.55
N ASP A 47 -36.31 4.22 35.97
CA ASP A 47 -36.70 4.15 37.40
C ASP A 47 -35.81 3.19 38.22
N LEU A 48 -35.42 2.05 37.63
CA LEU A 48 -34.55 1.05 38.27
C LEU A 48 -33.11 1.56 38.41
N GLU A 49 -32.60 2.25 37.39
CA GLU A 49 -31.27 2.86 37.42
C GLU A 49 -31.20 4.00 38.46
N ALA A 50 -32.27 4.81 38.57
CA ALA A 50 -32.38 5.84 39.60
C ALA A 50 -32.45 5.26 41.03
N LEU A 51 -33.10 4.10 41.22
CA LEU A 51 -33.12 3.39 42.50
C LEU A 51 -31.74 2.81 42.88
N HIS A 52 -31.00 2.28 41.90
CA HIS A 52 -29.64 1.79 42.12
C HIS A 52 -28.65 2.92 42.44
N ALA A 53 -28.82 4.10 41.84
CA ALA A 53 -28.02 5.27 42.16
C ALA A 53 -28.24 5.79 43.60
N ASN A 54 -29.44 5.65 44.15
CA ASN A 54 -29.76 6.06 45.52
C ASN A 54 -29.32 5.07 46.59
N HIS A 55 -29.21 3.77 46.28
CA HIS A 55 -28.69 2.76 47.21
C HIS A 55 -27.18 2.90 47.48
N ASN A 56 -26.42 3.53 46.59
CA ASN A 56 -24.99 3.79 46.77
C ASN A 56 -24.67 5.06 47.61
N ARG A 57 -25.68 5.73 48.19
CA ARG A 57 -25.50 6.97 48.99
C ARG A 57 -25.88 6.87 50.47
N GLN A 58 -26.09 5.67 51.03
CA GLN A 58 -26.30 5.50 52.49
C GLN A 58 -25.20 4.61 53.11
N SER A 59 -24.53 5.18 54.13
CA SER A 59 -23.29 4.77 54.80
C SER A 59 -23.21 3.34 55.38
N PRO A 60 -22.00 2.80 55.66
CA PRO A 60 -21.83 1.71 56.59
C PRO A 60 -21.91 2.18 58.05
N VAL A 61 -22.63 1.38 58.82
CA VAL A 61 -22.91 1.51 60.26
C VAL A 61 -21.67 1.19 61.10
N ALA A 62 -21.59 1.86 62.25
CA ALA A 62 -20.55 1.79 63.26
C ALA A 62 -20.33 0.39 63.87
N HIS A 63 -19.06 0.00 64.03
CA HIS A 63 -18.63 -0.90 65.09
C HIS A 63 -17.69 -0.17 66.06
N SER A 64 -18.05 -0.26 67.34
CA SER A 64 -17.37 0.33 68.49
C SER A 64 -16.15 -0.49 68.92
N SER A 65 -15.00 0.17 69.08
CA SER A 65 -14.05 -0.11 70.16
C SER A 65 -13.05 1.04 70.30
N ARG A 66 -12.93 1.54 71.53
CA ARG A 66 -11.98 2.58 71.95
C ARG A 66 -10.57 1.99 72.06
N SER A 67 -9.56 2.73 71.60
CA SER A 67 -8.33 2.96 72.38
C SER A 67 -7.63 4.25 71.93
N ASN A 68 -7.16 4.98 72.93
CA ASN A 68 -6.69 6.37 72.92
C ASN A 68 -5.44 6.61 72.06
N LEU A 69 -5.35 7.78 71.39
CA LEU A 69 -4.11 8.47 71.01
C LEU A 69 -4.40 9.98 70.72
N PRO A 70 -3.42 10.89 70.86
CA PRO A 70 -3.64 12.27 71.31
C PRO A 70 -4.05 13.29 70.22
N SER A 71 -4.82 14.28 70.65
CA SER A 71 -5.59 15.29 69.92
C SER A 71 -4.80 16.41 69.18
N ASN A 72 -3.56 16.18 68.76
CA ASN A 72 -2.76 17.23 68.09
C ASN A 72 -2.51 17.01 66.58
N SER A 73 -3.02 15.96 65.96
CA SER A 73 -2.80 15.63 64.53
C SER A 73 -3.96 16.00 63.59
N GLN A 74 -5.18 16.21 64.08
CA GLN A 74 -6.34 16.52 63.24
C GLN A 74 -6.39 17.97 62.72
N SER A 75 -5.75 18.93 63.39
CA SER A 75 -5.75 20.33 62.92
C SER A 75 -4.74 20.62 61.80
N ARG A 76 -3.74 19.75 61.58
CA ARG A 76 -2.80 19.87 60.46
C ARG A 76 -3.32 19.22 59.18
N PHE A 77 -4.12 18.16 59.28
CA PHE A 77 -4.61 17.43 58.11
C PHE A 77 -5.77 18.14 57.38
N SER A 78 -6.68 18.83 58.08
CA SER A 78 -7.77 19.57 57.42
C SER A 78 -7.31 20.84 56.70
N ARG A 79 -6.17 21.42 57.11
CA ARG A 79 -5.53 22.54 56.41
C ARG A 79 -4.77 22.10 55.15
N ALA A 80 -4.25 20.88 55.09
CA ALA A 80 -3.48 20.38 53.95
C ALA A 80 -4.37 19.86 52.80
N SER A 81 -5.53 19.26 53.08
CA SER A 81 -6.44 18.77 52.02
C SER A 81 -7.20 19.90 51.31
N SER A 82 -7.51 20.98 52.03
CA SER A 82 -8.13 22.19 51.46
C SER A 82 -7.12 23.06 50.71
N SER A 83 -5.86 23.13 51.18
CA SER A 83 -4.78 23.80 50.43
C SER A 83 -4.46 23.05 49.15
N ASN A 84 -4.26 21.73 49.18
CA ASN A 84 -3.88 20.98 47.98
C ASN A 84 -4.92 21.05 46.84
N HIS A 85 -6.21 21.21 47.16
CA HIS A 85 -7.26 21.38 46.15
C HIS A 85 -7.36 22.82 45.61
N GLN A 86 -7.05 23.83 46.45
CA GLN A 86 -6.92 25.23 46.02
C GLN A 86 -5.59 25.50 45.30
N ASP A 87 -4.52 24.78 45.63
CA ASP A 87 -3.21 24.83 44.99
C ASP A 87 -3.28 24.21 43.58
N LEU A 88 -4.03 23.10 43.40
CA LEU A 88 -4.37 22.56 42.08
C LEU A 88 -5.25 23.50 41.23
N GLN A 89 -6.13 24.30 41.85
CA GLN A 89 -6.94 25.29 41.14
C GLN A 89 -6.17 26.58 40.81
N SER A 90 -5.20 26.97 41.64
CA SER A 90 -4.32 28.13 41.41
C SER A 90 -3.17 27.83 40.43
N LEU A 91 -2.73 26.57 40.35
CA LEU A 91 -1.90 26.05 39.25
C LEU A 91 -2.65 25.91 37.91
N GLY A 92 -3.98 26.08 37.92
CA GLY A 92 -4.86 26.02 36.75
C GLY A 92 -4.77 27.21 35.79
N VAL A 93 -3.87 28.18 36.05
CA VAL A 93 -3.46 29.17 35.06
C VAL A 93 -2.21 28.63 34.39
N SER A 94 -2.35 28.07 33.20
CA SER A 94 -1.22 27.78 32.30
C SER A 94 -0.30 29.01 32.29
N PRO A 95 1.01 28.88 32.56
CA PRO A 95 1.90 30.02 32.51
C PRO A 95 2.02 30.47 31.06
N TYR A 96 1.12 31.37 30.65
CA TYR A 96 1.17 32.03 29.36
C TYR A 96 2.38 32.95 29.37
N ILE A 97 3.49 32.49 28.79
CA ILE A 97 4.65 33.33 28.53
C ILE A 97 4.42 34.01 27.18
N SER A 98 4.26 35.34 27.21
CA SER A 98 4.30 36.20 26.03
C SER A 98 5.57 35.91 25.21
N GLN A 99 5.48 35.89 23.87
CA GLN A 99 6.66 35.80 22.98
C GLN A 99 7.75 36.85 23.29
N ALA A 100 7.44 37.90 24.05
CA ALA A 100 8.37 38.94 24.45
C ALA A 100 9.36 38.51 25.57
N ASP A 101 9.03 37.51 26.39
CA ASP A 101 9.84 37.10 27.54
C ASP A 101 10.47 35.70 27.33
N ALA A 102 11.42 35.62 26.39
CA ALA A 102 12.14 34.39 26.03
C ALA A 102 13.07 33.87 27.15
N ILE A 103 13.26 32.54 27.22
CA ILE A 103 14.27 31.90 28.06
C ILE A 103 15.67 32.37 27.60
N ARG A 104 16.37 33.13 28.44
CA ARG A 104 17.75 33.55 28.15
C ARG A 104 18.76 32.57 28.75
N PHE A 105 19.49 31.88 27.88
CA PHE A 105 20.69 31.12 28.28
C PHE A 105 21.90 32.05 28.30
N ILE A 106 22.53 32.23 29.46
CA ILE A 106 23.81 32.94 29.56
C ILE A 106 24.89 31.99 29.00
N THR A 107 25.29 32.20 27.75
CA THR A 107 26.52 31.62 27.17
C THR A 107 27.70 32.59 27.29
N ASP A 108 27.65 33.54 28.23
CA ASP A 108 28.71 34.51 28.41
C ASP A 108 29.78 33.99 29.39
N ARG A 109 30.63 33.09 28.89
CA ARG A 109 32.01 32.87 29.39
C ARG A 109 32.92 32.45 28.22
N LEU A 110 33.02 33.30 27.20
CA LEU A 110 34.03 33.21 26.15
C LEU A 110 35.30 34.04 26.45
N SER A 111 35.67 34.16 27.72
CA SER A 111 36.95 34.76 28.10
C SER A 111 37.45 34.11 29.39
N LEU A 112 38.09 32.94 29.25
CA LEU A 112 39.16 32.40 30.12
C LEU A 112 39.40 30.93 29.71
N LEU A 113 40.02 30.73 28.55
CA LEU A 113 40.62 29.45 28.15
C LEU A 113 42.09 29.44 28.56
N SER A 114 42.40 28.85 29.72
CA SER A 114 43.70 28.20 29.94
C SER A 114 43.66 27.39 31.23
N SER A 115 44.00 26.10 31.13
CA SER A 115 44.15 25.07 32.18
C SER A 115 42.91 24.22 32.54
N TRP A 116 43.08 22.89 32.36
CA TRP A 116 42.25 21.67 32.52
C TRP A 116 41.44 21.50 33.84
N PRO A 117 40.69 20.38 34.14
CA PRO A 117 40.38 19.13 33.40
C PRO A 117 38.87 18.73 33.34
N ILE A 118 38.56 17.69 32.56
CA ILE A 118 37.43 16.73 32.64
C ILE A 118 36.16 17.23 33.37
N ILE A 119 35.11 17.54 32.61
CA ILE A 119 33.77 17.81 33.16
C ILE A 119 33.10 16.47 33.50
N ALA A 120 32.86 16.23 34.78
CA ALA A 120 32.07 15.10 35.27
C ALA A 120 30.57 15.29 34.93
N PRO A 121 29.81 14.19 34.67
CA PRO A 121 28.38 14.27 34.42
C PRO A 121 27.64 14.69 35.70
N GLY A 122 27.10 15.91 35.70
CA GLY A 122 26.40 16.48 36.86
C GLY A 122 26.52 18.00 37.05
N SER A 123 27.11 18.74 36.10
CA SER A 123 27.19 20.20 36.21
C SER A 123 25.78 20.83 36.13
N ARG A 124 25.35 21.48 37.21
CA ARG A 124 24.07 22.21 37.26
C ARG A 124 24.13 23.43 36.33
N PHE A 125 23.24 23.47 35.35
CA PHE A 125 22.89 24.70 34.64
C PHE A 125 22.05 25.58 35.58
N SER A 126 22.47 26.82 35.79
CA SER A 126 21.68 27.80 36.54
C SER A 126 20.78 28.56 35.58
N PHE A 127 19.46 28.39 35.71
CA PHE A 127 18.45 29.20 35.04
C PHE A 127 18.09 30.40 35.93
N VAL A 128 17.79 31.56 35.36
CA VAL A 128 17.29 32.72 36.11
C VAL A 128 15.79 32.89 35.82
N ASN A 129 14.98 32.81 36.88
CA ASN A 129 13.55 33.14 36.97
C ASN A 129 12.66 32.66 35.80
N ASN A 130 12.03 31.48 35.94
CA ASN A 130 10.96 31.08 35.02
C ASN A 130 9.85 30.24 35.71
N PRO A 131 8.55 30.60 35.55
CA PRO A 131 7.41 29.83 36.06
C PRO A 131 7.36 28.35 35.61
N LEU A 132 7.95 27.98 34.46
CA LEU A 132 7.99 26.58 33.98
C LEU A 132 8.88 25.64 34.82
N GLU A 133 9.95 26.15 35.43
CA GLU A 133 10.75 25.36 36.38
C GLU A 133 10.10 25.31 37.76
N THR A 134 9.48 26.40 38.19
CA THR A 134 8.72 26.47 39.45
C THR A 134 7.55 25.49 39.40
N GLY A 135 6.78 25.47 38.30
CA GLY A 135 5.69 24.51 38.09
C GLY A 135 6.16 23.05 37.98
N ASN A 136 7.30 22.78 37.33
CA ASN A 136 7.86 21.42 37.27
C ASN A 136 8.33 20.96 38.66
N TYR A 137 8.97 21.83 39.45
CA TYR A 137 9.38 21.55 40.82
C TYR A 137 8.19 21.36 41.76
N GLU A 138 7.14 22.18 41.63
CA GLU A 138 5.90 22.08 42.40
C GLU A 138 5.11 20.81 42.07
N LEU A 139 5.02 20.42 40.79
CA LEU A 139 4.38 19.16 40.39
C LEU A 139 5.20 17.93 40.83
N ILE A 140 6.53 17.99 40.80
CA ILE A 140 7.39 16.94 41.37
C ILE A 140 7.20 16.85 42.88
N GLN A 141 7.12 17.98 43.59
CA GLN A 141 6.81 18.00 45.02
C GLN A 141 5.41 17.45 45.29
N LEU A 142 4.40 17.85 44.51
CA LEU A 142 3.02 17.37 44.63
C LEU A 142 2.94 15.87 44.39
N HIS A 143 3.60 15.35 43.35
CA HIS A 143 3.72 13.91 43.11
C HIS A 143 4.35 13.21 44.31
N HIS A 144 5.45 13.75 44.84
CA HIS A 144 6.14 13.20 46.01
C HIS A 144 5.25 13.20 47.26
N THR A 145 4.49 14.27 47.49
CA THR A 145 3.54 14.40 48.60
C THR A 145 2.37 13.41 48.45
N ILE A 146 1.80 13.26 47.25
CA ILE A 146 0.73 12.29 46.99
C ILE A 146 1.23 10.86 47.20
N SER A 147 2.46 10.54 46.74
CA SER A 147 3.09 9.23 46.93
C SER A 147 3.43 8.91 48.38
N LEU A 148 3.72 9.92 49.21
CA LEU A 148 4.08 9.72 50.62
C LEU A 148 2.88 9.67 51.56
N PHE A 149 1.83 10.46 51.30
CA PHE A 149 0.75 10.66 52.25
C PHE A 149 -0.59 10.02 51.86
N GLY A 150 -0.80 9.70 50.57
CA GLY A 150 -2.03 9.09 50.06
C GLY A 150 -3.29 9.95 50.24
N CYS A 151 -4.28 9.80 49.36
CA CYS A 151 -5.64 10.27 49.63
C CYS A 151 -6.40 9.20 50.42
N ILE A 152 -7.56 9.56 50.98
CA ILE A 152 -8.40 8.63 51.77
C ILE A 152 -8.90 7.45 50.91
N ASP A 153 -8.92 7.60 49.58
CA ASP A 153 -9.28 6.58 48.60
C ASP A 153 -8.11 6.28 47.63
N GLU A 154 -7.87 4.99 47.40
CA GLU A 154 -6.75 4.47 46.59
C GLU A 154 -6.94 4.85 45.11
N TRP A 155 -8.19 4.83 44.63
CA TRP A 155 -8.55 5.24 43.27
C TRP A 155 -8.30 6.73 42.99
N GLU A 156 -8.62 7.62 43.94
CA GLU A 156 -8.37 9.06 43.76
C GLU A 156 -6.89 9.39 43.80
N THR A 157 -6.13 8.69 44.64
CA THR A 157 -4.66 8.80 44.71
C THR A 157 -4.04 8.42 43.35
N GLU A 158 -4.46 7.31 42.76
CA GLU A 158 -4.00 6.87 41.43
C GLU A 158 -4.38 7.89 40.34
N ARG A 159 -5.62 8.37 40.32
CA ARG A 159 -6.09 9.36 39.33
C ARG A 159 -5.28 10.66 39.40
N LEU A 160 -4.96 11.13 40.60
CA LEU A 160 -4.18 12.35 40.82
C LEU A 160 -2.70 12.16 40.43
N GLN A 161 -2.10 11.01 40.74
CA GLN A 161 -0.73 10.69 40.30
C GLN A 161 -0.64 10.64 38.77
N ASP A 162 -1.62 10.01 38.11
CA ASP A 162 -1.72 9.98 36.65
C ASP A 162 -1.81 11.39 36.07
N GLN A 163 -2.66 12.25 36.64
CA GLN A 163 -2.80 13.64 36.19
C GLN A 163 -1.49 14.42 36.36
N VAL A 164 -0.81 14.30 37.50
CA VAL A 164 0.46 15.00 37.74
C VAL A 164 1.56 14.51 36.79
N LEU A 165 1.63 13.21 36.48
CA LEU A 165 2.57 12.66 35.51
C LEU A 165 2.25 13.11 34.09
N GLU A 166 0.97 13.16 33.70
CA GLU A 166 0.54 13.70 32.41
C GLU A 166 0.90 15.20 32.27
N GLU A 167 0.74 16.00 33.33
CA GLU A 167 1.16 17.41 33.34
C GLU A 167 2.69 17.58 33.32
N LEU A 168 3.45 16.73 34.00
CA LEU A 168 4.91 16.73 33.92
C LEU A 168 5.41 16.38 32.51
N GLU A 169 4.76 15.43 31.83
CA GLU A 169 5.06 15.07 30.45
C GLU A 169 4.73 16.23 29.49
N LYS A 170 3.63 16.96 29.72
CA LYS A 170 3.30 18.19 28.98
C LYS A 170 4.33 19.28 29.19
N ILE A 171 4.80 19.51 30.42
CA ILE A 171 5.82 20.53 30.69
C ILE A 171 7.16 20.16 30.06
N ASP A 172 7.57 18.89 30.12
CA ASP A 172 8.79 18.44 29.45
C ASP A 172 8.66 18.58 27.92
N TRP A 173 7.48 18.31 27.36
CA TRP A 173 7.16 18.53 25.95
C TRP A 173 7.17 20.02 25.59
N GLU A 174 6.54 20.89 26.38
CA GLU A 174 6.53 22.34 26.19
C GLU A 174 7.94 22.93 26.31
N LYS A 175 8.76 22.43 27.25
CA LYS A 175 10.19 22.79 27.34
C LYS A 175 10.93 22.40 26.07
N GLU A 176 10.64 21.26 25.48
CA GLU A 176 11.28 20.81 24.24
C GLU A 176 10.77 21.55 23.00
N VAL A 177 9.48 21.88 22.94
CA VAL A 177 8.89 22.70 21.87
C VAL A 177 9.42 24.13 21.97
N GLN A 178 9.46 24.71 23.17
CA GLN A 178 10.07 26.01 23.42
C GLN A 178 11.57 25.98 23.15
N TRP A 179 12.29 24.91 23.52
CA TRP A 179 13.69 24.74 23.14
C TRP A 179 13.85 24.67 21.61
N SER A 180 13.06 23.86 20.92
CA SER A 180 13.08 23.74 19.45
C SER A 180 12.71 25.05 18.75
N ALA A 181 11.81 25.85 19.34
CA ALA A 181 11.39 27.15 18.83
C ALA A 181 12.41 28.26 19.13
N GLN A 182 13.01 28.28 20.32
CA GLN A 182 14.02 29.24 20.76
C GLN A 182 15.41 28.92 20.18
N CYS A 183 15.69 27.65 19.89
CA CYS A 183 16.85 27.17 19.15
C CYS A 183 16.59 27.09 17.63
N ALA A 184 15.78 28.00 17.09
CA ALA A 184 16.02 28.56 15.76
C ALA A 184 17.30 29.43 15.73
N VAL A 185 18.30 29.09 16.55
CA VAL A 185 19.65 29.63 16.45
C VAL A 185 20.32 28.83 15.34
N PHE A 186 20.65 29.50 14.26
CA PHE A 186 21.62 29.05 13.27
C PHE A 186 22.96 28.81 13.97
N LEU A 187 23.13 27.64 14.60
CA LEU A 187 24.41 27.21 15.14
C LEU A 187 25.20 26.60 13.98
N TYR A 188 26.35 27.21 13.67
CA TYR A 188 27.24 26.79 12.59
C TYR A 188 26.60 26.71 11.20
N GLY A 189 25.49 27.42 10.97
CA GLY A 189 24.78 27.37 9.70
C GLY A 189 23.60 26.40 9.64
N TYR A 190 23.33 25.56 10.66
CA TYR A 190 22.34 24.46 10.60
C TYR A 190 21.13 24.65 11.54
N HIS A 191 20.03 23.93 11.28
CA HIS A 191 18.93 23.76 12.23
C HIS A 191 19.33 22.78 13.34
N THR A 192 19.17 23.11 14.62
CA THR A 192 19.58 22.20 15.72
C THR A 192 18.40 21.41 16.30
N TYR A 193 18.61 20.11 16.60
CA TYR A 193 17.66 19.23 17.30
C TYR A 193 18.35 18.54 18.49
N ASN A 194 17.71 18.55 19.67
CA ASN A 194 18.26 17.96 20.87
C ASN A 194 17.90 16.47 21.02
N THR A 195 18.90 15.59 20.99
CA THR A 195 18.71 14.13 21.13
C THR A 195 18.97 13.63 22.55
N GLY A 196 19.35 14.51 23.50
CA GLY A 196 19.73 14.12 24.87
C GLY A 196 18.66 13.27 25.58
N MET A 197 17.38 13.48 25.24
CA MET A 197 16.25 12.72 25.79
C MET A 197 16.28 11.21 25.51
N PHE A 198 16.96 10.76 24.44
CA PHE A 198 17.02 9.35 24.05
C PHE A 198 18.13 8.57 24.76
N TYR A 199 19.10 9.26 25.38
CA TYR A 199 20.19 8.64 26.13
C TYR A 199 19.92 8.53 27.64
N ASN A 200 18.95 9.30 28.14
CA ASN A 200 18.61 9.38 29.56
C ASN A 200 17.47 8.43 29.95
N LEU A 201 17.54 7.17 29.53
CA LEU A 201 16.69 6.14 30.13
C LEU A 201 17.17 5.93 31.57
N ARG A 202 16.26 5.99 32.55
CA ARG A 202 16.59 5.85 33.99
C ARG A 202 17.21 4.47 34.25
N ASN A 203 18.53 4.40 34.12
CA ASN A 203 19.35 3.18 34.26
C ASN A 203 19.46 2.69 35.72
N THR A 204 18.65 3.22 36.63
CA THR A 204 18.71 3.01 38.08
C THR A 204 17.81 1.87 38.57
N GLU A 205 17.09 1.20 37.67
CA GLU A 205 16.20 0.09 38.02
C GLU A 205 16.93 -1.26 38.07
N THR A 206 16.50 -2.14 38.97
CA THR A 206 17.05 -3.49 39.10
C THR A 206 16.69 -4.33 37.87
N PRO A 207 17.54 -5.30 37.46
CA PRO A 207 17.29 -6.13 36.28
C PRO A 207 15.91 -6.80 36.28
N THR A 208 15.46 -7.26 37.46
CA THR A 208 14.16 -7.91 37.63
C THR A 208 12.97 -6.99 37.32
N ILE A 209 13.00 -5.75 37.81
CA ILE A 209 11.93 -4.77 37.56
C ILE A 209 11.93 -4.36 36.09
N ARG A 210 13.12 -4.18 35.51
CA ARG A 210 13.26 -3.86 34.09
C ARG A 210 12.71 -4.96 33.19
N ALA A 211 13.01 -6.23 33.46
CA ALA A 211 12.47 -7.35 32.72
C ALA A 211 10.93 -7.43 32.79
N ALA A 212 10.36 -7.16 33.98
CA ALA A 212 8.91 -7.08 34.17
C ALA A 212 8.26 -5.95 33.37
N MET A 213 8.87 -4.77 33.36
CA MET A 213 8.41 -3.62 32.57
C MET A 213 8.51 -3.90 31.07
N LEU A 214 9.62 -4.47 30.58
CA LEU A 214 9.81 -4.84 29.18
C LEU A 214 8.77 -5.87 28.73
N THR A 215 8.51 -6.89 29.54
CA THR A 215 7.47 -7.91 29.26
C THR A 215 6.09 -7.25 29.12
N THR A 216 5.81 -6.27 29.98
CA THR A 216 4.57 -5.49 29.94
C THR A 216 4.47 -4.66 28.65
N LEU A 217 5.57 -4.01 28.24
CA LEU A 217 5.61 -3.21 27.01
C LEU A 217 5.44 -4.06 25.75
N VAL A 218 6.11 -5.22 25.69
CA VAL A 218 5.98 -6.17 24.58
C VAL A 218 4.53 -6.64 24.44
N LEU A 219 3.91 -7.09 25.53
CA LEU A 219 2.53 -7.57 25.47
C LEU A 219 1.53 -6.46 25.12
N ASN A 220 1.75 -5.24 25.61
CA ASN A 220 0.87 -4.11 25.34
C ASN A 220 1.02 -3.53 23.92
N HIS A 221 2.25 -3.35 23.43
CA HIS A 221 2.53 -2.61 22.19
C HIS A 221 2.98 -3.49 21.02
N VAL A 222 3.41 -4.73 21.26
CA VAL A 222 3.75 -5.70 20.20
C VAL A 222 2.58 -6.64 19.92
N TYR A 223 1.94 -7.16 20.96
CA TYR A 223 0.82 -8.10 20.85
C TYR A 223 -0.56 -7.46 21.05
N PHE A 224 -0.60 -6.14 21.28
CA PHE A 224 -1.84 -5.38 21.43
C PHE A 224 -2.79 -5.96 22.50
N ASN A 225 -2.26 -6.43 23.63
CA ASN A 225 -3.12 -6.81 24.75
C ASN A 225 -3.92 -5.62 25.25
N THR A 226 -5.15 -5.87 25.70
CA THR A 226 -5.98 -4.81 26.26
C THR A 226 -5.36 -4.28 27.56
N ARG A 227 -5.54 -2.98 27.85
CA ARG A 227 -5.07 -2.36 29.10
C ARG A 227 -5.51 -3.12 30.35
N ARG A 228 -6.73 -3.69 30.35
CA ARG A 228 -7.24 -4.51 31.46
C ARG A 228 -6.42 -5.79 31.65
N ALA A 229 -6.13 -6.51 30.57
CA ALA A 229 -5.30 -7.71 30.62
C ALA A 229 -3.87 -7.39 31.09
N THR A 230 -3.28 -6.30 30.58
CA THR A 230 -1.94 -5.86 30.96
C THR A 230 -1.87 -5.41 32.44
N LYS A 231 -2.92 -4.76 32.97
CA LYS A 231 -3.02 -4.44 34.41
C LYS A 231 -3.05 -5.71 35.27
N VAL A 232 -3.81 -6.73 34.87
CA VAL A 232 -3.84 -8.02 35.57
C VAL A 232 -2.48 -8.70 35.52
N LEU A 233 -1.78 -8.66 34.38
CA LEU A 233 -0.42 -9.17 34.27
C LEU A 233 0.53 -8.46 35.23
N LEU A 234 0.52 -7.12 35.27
CA LEU A 234 1.35 -6.35 36.20
C LEU A 234 1.06 -6.73 37.66
N ALA A 235 -0.21 -6.82 38.04
CA ALA A 235 -0.61 -7.28 39.37
C ALA A 235 -0.11 -8.71 39.66
N GLY A 236 -0.20 -9.61 38.67
CA GLY A 236 0.32 -10.98 38.75
C GLY A 236 1.83 -11.01 38.96
N ILE A 237 2.60 -10.24 38.19
CA ILE A 237 4.06 -10.13 38.35
C ILE A 237 4.40 -9.60 39.74
N ARG A 238 3.70 -8.57 40.23
CA ARG A 238 3.88 -8.05 41.60
C ARG A 238 3.65 -9.13 42.64
N ALA A 239 2.57 -9.91 42.52
CA ALA A 239 2.27 -11.01 43.43
C ALA A 239 3.33 -12.12 43.38
N THR A 240 3.84 -12.47 42.19
CA THR A 240 4.94 -13.44 42.05
C THR A 240 6.21 -12.94 42.72
N LEU A 241 6.58 -11.66 42.52
CA LEU A 241 7.75 -11.05 43.16
C LEU A 241 7.61 -10.97 44.68
N GLN A 242 6.40 -10.70 45.19
CA GLN A 242 6.10 -10.74 46.63
C GLN A 242 6.34 -12.14 47.22
N ASN A 243 5.86 -13.18 46.53
CA ASN A 243 6.08 -14.57 46.94
C ASN A 243 7.55 -15.02 46.79
N ALA A 244 8.31 -14.39 45.90
CA ALA A 244 9.73 -14.64 45.69
C ALA A 244 10.65 -13.89 46.69
N SER A 245 10.08 -13.27 47.74
CA SER A 245 10.82 -12.51 48.77
C SER A 245 11.60 -11.29 48.27
N VAL A 246 11.18 -10.69 47.14
CA VAL A 246 11.74 -9.40 46.69
C VAL A 246 11.29 -8.28 47.63
N SER A 247 12.14 -7.28 47.88
CA SER A 247 11.83 -6.25 48.86
C SER A 247 10.57 -5.44 48.46
N PRO A 248 9.66 -5.11 49.41
CA PRO A 248 8.46 -4.33 49.08
C PRO A 248 8.77 -2.97 48.44
N THR A 249 9.90 -2.37 48.77
CA THR A 249 10.41 -1.12 48.18
C THR A 249 10.83 -1.28 46.72
N GLU A 250 11.37 -2.43 46.32
CA GLU A 250 11.65 -2.73 44.91
C GLU A 250 10.37 -3.01 44.13
N ILE A 251 9.42 -3.75 44.73
CA ILE A 251 8.13 -4.04 44.10
C ILE A 251 7.33 -2.75 43.90
N ALA A 252 7.40 -1.80 44.83
CA ALA A 252 6.78 -0.48 44.69
C ALA A 252 7.29 0.31 43.48
N ARG A 253 8.48 0.00 42.93
CA ARG A 253 9.01 0.63 41.71
C ARG A 253 8.30 0.16 40.44
N LEU A 254 7.65 -1.00 40.45
CA LEU A 254 6.88 -1.48 39.30
C LEU A 254 5.52 -0.76 39.25
N PRO A 255 5.19 0.02 38.21
CA PRO A 255 3.93 0.74 38.15
C PRO A 255 2.70 -0.18 38.18
N LEU A 256 1.59 0.34 38.70
CA LEU A 256 0.29 -0.33 38.66
C LEU A 256 -0.41 -0.16 37.30
N ASP A 257 -0.07 0.90 36.57
CA ASP A 257 -0.63 1.19 35.24
C ASP A 257 0.40 1.00 34.13
N PRO A 258 0.07 0.27 33.05
CA PRO A 258 0.96 0.12 31.90
C PRO A 258 1.26 1.42 31.15
N ARG A 259 0.43 2.47 31.30
CA ARG A 259 0.73 3.80 30.74
C ARG A 259 1.97 4.41 31.39
N THR A 260 2.08 4.33 32.71
CA THR A 260 3.26 4.79 33.44
C THR A 260 4.52 4.10 32.95
N VAL A 261 4.45 2.78 32.70
CA VAL A 261 5.57 2.03 32.10
C VAL A 261 5.92 2.61 30.72
N SER A 262 4.93 2.92 29.89
CA SER A 262 5.16 3.49 28.55
C SER A 262 5.81 4.88 28.62
N SER A 263 5.36 5.74 29.53
CA SER A 263 5.94 7.08 29.74
C SER A 263 7.37 7.01 30.31
N LEU A 264 7.66 6.09 31.23
CA LEU A 264 9.02 5.89 31.78
C LEU A 264 10.06 5.58 30.71
N PHE A 265 9.69 4.76 29.72
CA PHE A 265 10.56 4.41 28.60
C PHE A 265 10.47 5.38 27.41
N ARG A 266 9.62 6.43 27.49
CA ARG A 266 9.45 7.46 26.46
C ARG A 266 9.20 6.89 25.06
N ILE A 267 8.42 5.81 24.96
CA ILE A 267 8.19 5.11 23.68
C ILE A 267 7.14 5.77 22.79
N HIS A 268 6.45 6.80 23.27
CA HIS A 268 5.49 7.54 22.47
C HIS A 268 6.18 8.36 21.37
N PRO A 269 5.53 8.55 20.19
CA PRO A 269 6.05 9.42 19.16
C PRO A 269 5.89 10.89 19.56
N ILE A 270 6.88 11.71 19.20
CA ILE A 270 6.72 13.17 19.22
C ILE A 270 5.90 13.57 17.99
N VAL A 271 4.73 14.16 18.23
CA VAL A 271 3.77 14.52 17.18
C VAL A 271 3.37 15.99 17.25
N THR A 272 3.06 16.57 16.10
CA THR A 272 2.33 17.83 15.99
C THR A 272 0.87 17.52 15.65
N ASN A 273 -0.06 18.12 16.39
CA ASN A 273 -1.49 17.90 16.20
C ASN A 273 -2.08 19.00 15.31
N PHE A 274 -2.97 18.60 14.41
CA PHE A 274 -3.66 19.50 13.50
C PHE A 274 -5.17 19.29 13.58
N ASN A 275 -5.90 20.40 13.62
CA ASN A 275 -7.32 20.43 13.31
C ASN A 275 -7.49 20.47 11.79
N VAL A 276 -8.30 19.56 11.26
CA VAL A 276 -8.48 19.38 9.81
C VAL A 276 -9.86 19.88 9.41
N CYS A 277 -9.91 20.74 8.38
CA CYS A 277 -11.19 21.11 7.78
C CYS A 277 -11.80 19.91 7.03
N GLU A 278 -13.00 19.47 7.40
CA GLU A 278 -13.69 18.34 6.75
C GLU A 278 -14.04 18.60 5.27
N ARG A 279 -14.12 19.87 4.84
CA ARG A 279 -14.44 20.25 3.45
C ARG A 279 -13.21 20.34 2.54
N CYS A 280 -12.18 21.08 2.95
CA CYS A 280 -11.02 21.37 2.10
C CYS A 280 -9.72 20.70 2.55
N ASN A 281 -9.72 19.95 3.65
CA ASN A 281 -8.55 19.26 4.22
C ASN A 281 -7.36 20.18 4.58
N THR A 282 -7.58 21.50 4.65
CA THR A 282 -6.58 22.43 5.18
C THR A 282 -6.30 22.12 6.65
N LEU A 283 -5.03 22.23 7.03
CA LEU A 283 -4.50 21.90 8.35
C LEU A 283 -4.25 23.16 9.17
N TYR A 284 -4.73 23.16 10.40
CA TYR A 284 -4.50 24.22 11.38
C TYR A 284 -3.81 23.63 12.60
N PRO A 285 -2.62 24.11 13.01
CA PRO A 285 -1.96 23.64 14.23
C PRO A 285 -2.88 23.78 15.45
N TRP A 286 -2.86 22.79 16.35
CA TRP A 286 -3.70 22.77 17.54
C TRP A 286 -3.02 22.00 18.68
N GLU A 287 -3.19 22.44 19.93
CA GLU A 287 -2.72 21.73 21.12
C GLU A 287 -3.86 21.21 22.01
N PRO A 288 -3.84 19.95 22.47
CA PRO A 288 -4.91 19.37 23.30
C PRO A 288 -5.17 20.03 24.66
N SER A 289 -4.15 20.66 25.24
CA SER A 289 -4.19 21.42 26.50
C SER A 289 -4.99 22.72 26.36
N GLU A 290 -5.08 23.24 25.13
CA GLU A 290 -5.73 24.49 24.85
C GLU A 290 -7.20 24.24 24.50
N GLY A 291 -8.09 24.78 25.32
CA GLY A 291 -9.47 25.01 24.89
C GLY A 291 -9.50 25.94 23.66
N PRO A 292 -10.68 26.19 23.06
CA PRO A 292 -10.81 27.31 22.12
C PRO A 292 -10.35 28.59 22.85
N ARG A 293 -9.17 29.11 22.52
CA ARG A 293 -8.60 30.30 23.17
C ARG A 293 -9.52 31.50 22.90
N ASP A 294 -9.81 32.34 23.90
CA ASP A 294 -9.98 33.80 23.68
C ASP A 294 -9.92 34.61 25.00
N PRO A 295 -9.50 35.89 24.96
CA PRO A 295 -10.50 36.97 24.94
C PRO A 295 -10.29 38.17 23.99
N GLU A 296 -9.19 38.30 23.22
CA GLU A 296 -8.93 39.45 22.32
C GLU A 296 -8.10 39.12 21.05
N GLY A 297 -8.00 37.84 20.61
CA GLY A 297 -7.03 37.49 19.54
C GLY A 297 -7.36 36.27 18.68
N ASP A 298 -7.81 36.53 17.44
CA ASP A 298 -7.70 35.70 16.23
C ASP A 298 -7.98 34.18 16.36
N VAL A 299 -9.18 33.83 16.83
CA VAL A 299 -9.64 32.43 16.89
C VAL A 299 -10.11 31.97 15.50
N THR A 300 -9.38 31.02 14.90
CA THR A 300 -9.87 30.34 13.68
C THR A 300 -10.93 29.28 14.03
N LEU A 301 -12.12 29.72 14.46
CA LEU A 301 -13.28 28.84 14.67
C LEU A 301 -13.78 28.21 13.36
N TYR A 302 -13.54 28.91 12.26
CA TYR A 302 -13.97 28.59 10.91
C TYR A 302 -12.77 28.55 9.98
N CYS A 303 -12.79 27.63 9.03
CA CYS A 303 -11.75 27.51 8.02
C CYS A 303 -11.64 28.79 7.17
N GLN A 304 -10.46 29.41 7.15
CA GLN A 304 -10.14 30.62 6.39
C GLN A 304 -9.54 30.32 5.01
N TYR A 305 -9.34 29.04 4.66
CA TYR A 305 -8.73 28.65 3.39
C TYR A 305 -9.51 29.17 2.18
N LYS A 306 -8.77 29.66 1.19
CA LYS A 306 -9.24 30.00 -0.16
C LYS A 306 -8.49 29.14 -1.17
N SER A 307 -9.23 28.44 -2.02
CA SER A 307 -8.65 27.59 -3.07
C SER A 307 -7.88 28.42 -4.11
N THR A 308 -8.48 29.52 -4.56
CA THR A 308 -7.89 30.50 -5.49
C THR A 308 -8.07 31.92 -4.95
N PRO A 309 -7.36 32.94 -5.48
CA PRO A 309 -7.56 34.32 -5.07
C PRO A 309 -9.01 34.80 -5.21
N ALA A 310 -9.75 34.35 -6.25
CA ALA A 310 -11.14 34.68 -6.47
C ALA A 310 -12.14 33.80 -5.69
N SER A 311 -11.72 32.65 -5.15
CA SER A 311 -12.60 31.76 -4.39
C SER A 311 -13.05 32.40 -3.07
N GLN A 312 -14.28 32.08 -2.67
CA GLN A 312 -14.79 32.39 -1.32
C GLN A 312 -14.00 31.61 -0.26
N THR A 313 -13.94 32.14 0.96
CA THR A 313 -13.38 31.41 2.10
C THR A 313 -14.23 30.18 2.40
N CYS A 314 -13.60 29.08 2.80
CA CYS A 314 -14.31 27.82 3.07
C CYS A 314 -15.39 27.97 4.16
N GLY A 315 -15.10 28.72 5.23
CA GLY A 315 -16.04 29.08 6.30
C GLY A 315 -16.54 27.89 7.14
N HIS A 316 -16.01 26.68 6.93
CA HIS A 316 -16.49 25.49 7.63
C HIS A 316 -16.00 25.49 9.08
N SER A 317 -16.90 25.22 10.04
CA SER A 317 -16.52 25.14 11.45
C SER A 317 -15.52 24.01 11.67
N LEU A 318 -14.44 24.30 12.40
CA LEU A 318 -13.41 23.31 12.73
C LEU A 318 -13.72 22.54 14.02
N TRP A 319 -14.79 22.91 14.73
CA TRP A 319 -15.10 22.44 16.08
C TRP A 319 -16.53 21.91 16.18
N LYS A 320 -16.77 21.03 17.15
CA LYS A 320 -18.10 20.49 17.49
C LYS A 320 -18.28 20.40 19.01
N PRO A 321 -19.50 20.53 19.54
CA PRO A 321 -19.75 20.30 20.96
C PRO A 321 -19.55 18.82 21.30
N LEU A 322 -18.88 18.53 22.42
CA LEU A 322 -18.64 17.16 22.89
C LEU A 322 -19.95 16.46 23.30
N ASN A 323 -20.84 17.16 23.98
CA ASN A 323 -22.18 16.69 24.34
C ASN A 323 -23.22 17.77 23.99
N PRO A 324 -24.13 17.52 23.01
CA PRO A 324 -25.15 18.49 22.64
C PRO A 324 -26.17 18.79 23.76
N ASN A 325 -26.32 17.88 24.72
CA ASN A 325 -27.38 17.90 25.74
C ASN A 325 -26.88 18.12 27.18
N ALA A 326 -25.58 18.31 27.39
CA ALA A 326 -25.02 18.56 28.72
C ALA A 326 -24.80 20.07 28.92
N GLN A 327 -24.95 20.56 30.16
CA GLN A 327 -24.72 21.97 30.53
C GLN A 327 -23.27 22.45 30.31
N ASP A 328 -22.35 21.56 29.98
CA ASP A 328 -20.92 21.85 29.82
C ASP A 328 -20.54 21.93 28.33
N PHE A 329 -20.43 23.15 27.80
CA PHE A 329 -20.16 23.46 26.37
C PHE A 329 -18.67 23.29 26.02
N ARG A 330 -18.11 22.09 26.20
CA ARG A 330 -16.73 21.81 25.76
C ARG A 330 -16.70 21.52 24.26
N LEU A 331 -15.97 22.36 23.51
CA LEU A 331 -15.72 22.17 22.08
C LEU A 331 -14.56 21.18 21.86
N VAL A 332 -14.70 20.29 20.88
CA VAL A 332 -13.65 19.39 20.42
C VAL A 332 -13.47 19.51 18.91
N PRO A 333 -12.26 19.29 18.36
CA PRO A 333 -12.03 19.29 16.92
C PRO A 333 -12.93 18.28 16.21
N ARG A 334 -13.42 18.65 15.02
CA ARG A 334 -14.26 17.76 14.20
C ARG A 334 -13.48 16.57 13.66
N LYS A 335 -12.30 16.85 13.10
CA LYS A 335 -11.38 15.89 12.47
C LYS A 335 -9.95 16.24 12.88
N LYS A 336 -9.15 15.26 13.31
CA LYS A 336 -7.79 15.47 13.84
C LYS A 336 -6.77 14.71 13.02
N TYR A 337 -5.65 15.35 12.70
CA TYR A 337 -4.49 14.70 12.09
C TYR A 337 -3.29 14.83 13.02
N MET A 338 -2.56 13.73 13.19
CA MET A 338 -1.29 13.70 13.92
C MET A 338 -0.16 13.52 12.92
N HIS A 339 0.85 14.38 13.01
CA HIS A 339 2.05 14.34 12.19
C HIS A 339 3.25 13.97 13.06
N GLN A 340 3.90 12.84 12.80
CA GLN A 340 5.10 12.43 13.51
C GLN A 340 6.30 13.28 13.08
N SER A 341 7.06 13.79 14.05
CA SER A 341 8.25 14.61 13.76
C SER A 341 9.37 13.77 13.14
N LEU A 342 9.78 14.12 11.92
CA LEU A 342 10.91 13.48 11.23
C LEU A 342 12.22 13.64 12.01
N LYS A 343 12.48 14.82 12.60
CA LYS A 343 13.68 15.08 13.42
C LYS A 343 13.70 14.20 14.66
N ALA A 344 12.56 14.05 15.35
CA ALA A 344 12.47 13.20 16.53
C ALA A 344 12.68 11.72 16.19
N TRP A 345 12.04 11.25 15.12
CA TRP A 345 12.20 9.87 14.66
C TRP A 345 13.65 9.58 14.25
N LEU A 346 14.26 10.46 13.45
CA LEU A 346 15.65 10.30 13.01
C LEU A 346 16.63 10.43 14.19
N GLY A 347 16.40 11.38 15.10
CA GLY A 347 17.22 11.55 16.30
C GLY A 347 17.19 10.28 17.17
N ARG A 348 16.04 9.62 17.30
CA ARG A 348 15.94 8.33 17.99
C ARG A 348 16.69 7.23 17.24
N LEU A 349 16.56 7.17 15.91
CA LEU A 349 17.27 6.21 15.07
C LEU A 349 18.80 6.36 15.20
N LEU A 350 19.32 7.58 15.12
CA LEU A 350 20.74 7.91 15.28
C LEU A 350 21.25 7.75 16.71
N SER A 351 20.35 7.59 17.69
CA SER A 351 20.72 7.29 19.07
C SER A 351 21.00 5.81 19.33
N ARG A 352 20.71 4.95 18.35
CA ARG A 352 20.89 3.50 18.44
C ARG A 352 22.33 3.10 18.09
N PRO A 353 22.86 2.03 18.70
CA PRO A 353 24.17 1.48 18.35
C PRO A 353 24.24 1.06 16.88
N ASP A 354 25.44 1.15 16.30
CA ASP A 354 25.83 0.64 14.97
C ASP A 354 25.10 1.25 13.76
N ILE A 355 24.01 2.00 13.95
CA ILE A 355 23.23 2.61 12.85
C ILE A 355 24.09 3.55 12.00
N GLU A 356 24.87 4.46 12.61
CA GLU A 356 25.72 5.37 11.84
C GLU A 356 26.77 4.61 11.02
N ASP A 357 27.34 3.54 11.58
CA ASP A 357 28.31 2.71 10.87
C ASP A 357 27.67 2.00 9.68
N ILE A 358 26.44 1.48 9.84
CA ILE A 358 25.66 0.88 8.75
C ILE A 358 25.34 1.92 7.65
N LEU A 359 25.04 3.16 8.03
CA LEU A 359 24.77 4.25 7.08
C LEU A 359 26.04 4.67 6.29
N GLU A 360 27.23 4.56 6.91
CA GLU A 360 28.52 4.90 6.31
C GLU A 360 29.15 3.76 5.49
N GLN A 361 28.92 2.50 5.86
CA GLN A 361 29.49 1.32 5.18
C GLN A 361 28.87 1.03 3.81
N ARG A 362 28.02 1.92 3.28
CA ARG A 362 27.30 1.67 2.04
C ARG A 362 28.20 1.81 0.80
N PRO A 363 28.14 0.85 -0.14
CA PRO A 363 28.90 0.96 -1.36
C PRO A 363 28.26 2.02 -2.28
N PHE A 364 29.10 2.93 -2.77
CA PHE A 364 28.72 4.02 -3.69
C PHE A 364 29.63 4.09 -4.92
N ASN A 365 30.51 3.09 -5.08
CA ASN A 365 31.31 2.96 -6.28
C ASN A 365 30.49 2.25 -7.35
N PRO A 366 30.54 2.70 -8.61
CA PRO A 366 29.85 2.01 -9.69
C PRO A 366 30.35 0.56 -9.81
N PRO A 367 29.49 -0.37 -10.26
CA PRO A 367 29.91 -1.74 -10.54
C PRO A 367 31.07 -1.76 -11.54
N ASN A 368 32.07 -2.61 -11.30
CA ASN A 368 33.18 -2.84 -12.22
C ASN A 368 33.32 -4.35 -12.46
N PRO A 369 33.10 -4.85 -13.70
CA PRO A 369 32.73 -4.11 -14.92
C PRO A 369 31.32 -3.48 -14.86
N PRO A 370 31.01 -2.46 -15.70
CA PRO A 370 29.73 -1.73 -15.67
C PRO A 370 28.48 -2.61 -15.84
N ASP A 371 28.60 -3.74 -16.54
CA ASP A 371 27.51 -4.70 -16.76
C ASP A 371 27.25 -5.62 -15.56
N SER A 372 28.02 -5.49 -14.49
CA SER A 372 27.88 -6.38 -13.33
C SER A 372 26.51 -6.21 -12.66
N PRO A 373 25.90 -7.30 -12.19
CA PRO A 373 24.63 -7.23 -11.47
C PRO A 373 24.78 -6.41 -10.20
N ILE A 374 23.82 -5.51 -9.96
CA ILE A 374 23.68 -4.72 -8.74
C ILE A 374 22.51 -5.26 -7.90
N ASP A 375 22.64 -5.18 -6.59
CA ASP A 375 21.69 -5.69 -5.60
C ASP A 375 20.93 -4.59 -4.83
N ASP A 376 21.30 -3.32 -4.98
CA ASP A 376 20.64 -2.20 -4.29
C ASP A 376 20.54 -0.97 -5.21
N ILE A 377 19.60 -0.08 -4.89
CA ILE A 377 19.34 1.16 -5.63
C ILE A 377 20.52 2.13 -5.58
N TRP A 378 21.39 2.05 -4.56
CA TRP A 378 22.56 2.93 -4.42
C TRP A 378 23.63 2.76 -5.48
N LEU A 379 23.71 1.57 -6.08
CA LEU A 379 24.62 1.27 -7.19
C LEU A 379 24.01 1.62 -8.56
N SER A 380 22.78 2.14 -8.57
CA SER A 380 22.09 2.50 -9.80
C SER A 380 22.56 3.85 -10.34
N PRO A 381 22.52 4.06 -11.67
CA PRO A 381 22.92 5.31 -12.30
C PRO A 381 22.29 6.55 -11.67
N TYR A 382 20.98 6.53 -11.40
CA TYR A 382 20.30 7.70 -10.83
C TYR A 382 20.80 8.07 -9.44
N PHE A 383 21.21 7.10 -8.62
CA PHE A 383 21.71 7.37 -7.27
C PHE A 383 23.17 7.83 -7.27
N LEU A 384 23.98 7.29 -8.19
CA LEU A 384 25.38 7.70 -8.36
C LEU A 384 25.51 9.14 -8.91
N GLU A 385 24.50 9.61 -9.64
CA GLU A 385 24.45 10.95 -10.25
C GLU A 385 23.74 12.00 -9.38
N LEU A 386 23.25 11.64 -8.20
CA LEU A 386 22.59 12.60 -7.30
C LEU A 386 23.53 13.74 -6.95
N LYS A 387 23.02 14.97 -7.02
CA LYS A 387 23.78 16.18 -6.73
C LYS A 387 23.30 16.85 -5.45
N ASP A 388 24.24 17.50 -4.78
CA ASP A 388 23.97 18.36 -3.64
C ASP A 388 23.73 19.83 -4.08
N PRO A 389 23.42 20.77 -3.16
CA PRO A 389 23.19 22.17 -3.52
C PRO A 389 24.38 22.85 -4.23
N SER A 390 25.60 22.34 -4.07
CA SER A 390 26.80 22.87 -4.74
C SER A 390 26.97 22.34 -6.16
N GLY A 391 26.16 21.36 -6.58
CA GLY A 391 26.30 20.65 -7.85
C GLY A 391 27.29 19.47 -7.81
N SER A 392 27.93 19.23 -6.66
CA SER A 392 28.78 18.07 -6.39
C SER A 392 27.95 16.81 -6.11
N ARG A 393 28.56 15.62 -6.10
CA ARG A 393 27.84 14.38 -5.74
C ARG A 393 27.25 14.49 -4.34
N PHE A 394 26.02 14.00 -4.17
CA PHE A 394 25.32 14.02 -2.88
C PHE A 394 25.91 13.04 -1.86
N TYR A 395 26.44 11.91 -2.33
CA TYR A 395 27.07 10.88 -1.51
C TYR A 395 28.43 10.47 -2.13
N PRO A 396 29.48 10.23 -1.33
CA PRO A 396 29.53 10.30 0.14
C PRO A 396 29.49 11.74 0.65
N GLY A 397 29.01 11.92 1.87
CA GLY A 397 29.10 13.20 2.57
C GLY A 397 30.52 13.53 3.02
N THR A 398 30.72 14.73 3.55
CA THR A 398 31.93 15.09 4.32
C THR A 398 31.94 14.31 5.64
N GLU A 399 33.11 14.07 6.25
CA GLU A 399 33.18 13.31 7.51
C GLU A 399 32.28 13.91 8.62
N GLU A 400 32.18 15.24 8.66
CA GLU A 400 31.37 15.99 9.63
C GLU A 400 29.85 15.96 9.35
N GLU A 401 29.40 15.46 8.19
CA GLU A 401 28.00 15.53 7.76
C GLU A 401 27.49 14.20 7.17
N GLY A 402 26.41 13.67 7.75
CA GLY A 402 25.70 12.52 7.21
C GLY A 402 24.77 12.89 6.05
N ARG A 403 24.69 12.03 5.03
CA ARG A 403 23.86 12.24 3.82
C ARG A 403 22.82 11.14 3.69
N LEU A 404 21.54 11.51 3.77
CA LEU A 404 20.41 10.58 3.82
C LEU A 404 19.51 10.71 2.58
N VAL A 405 18.97 9.59 2.12
CA VAL A 405 18.00 9.53 1.01
C VAL A 405 16.76 8.79 1.48
N PHE A 406 15.60 9.43 1.35
CA PHE A 406 14.30 8.88 1.67
C PHE A 406 13.50 8.52 0.41
N GLY A 407 12.78 7.40 0.47
CA GLY A 407 11.68 7.09 -0.45
C GLY A 407 10.34 7.49 0.17
N PHE A 408 9.43 8.02 -0.64
CA PHE A 408 8.07 8.40 -0.21
C PHE A 408 7.08 7.32 -0.63
N ALA A 409 6.17 6.95 0.25
CA ALA A 409 5.05 6.07 -0.11
C ALA A 409 3.75 6.54 0.54
N CYS A 410 2.63 6.29 -0.13
CA CYS A 410 1.31 6.48 0.43
C CYS A 410 0.31 5.47 -0.14
N ASP A 411 -0.64 5.06 0.68
CA ASP A 411 -1.68 4.11 0.27
C ASP A 411 -2.93 4.26 1.15
N SER A 412 -4.09 4.01 0.54
CA SER A 412 -5.39 4.12 1.18
C SER A 412 -5.93 2.74 1.54
N PHE A 413 -6.43 2.58 2.76
CA PHE A 413 -6.98 1.31 3.26
C PHE A 413 -8.26 1.52 4.06
N ASP A 414 -9.05 0.45 4.20
CA ASP A 414 -10.21 0.45 5.09
C ASP A 414 -9.76 0.05 6.51
N PRO A 415 -9.87 0.93 7.52
CA PRO A 415 -9.42 0.64 8.87
C PRO A 415 -10.26 -0.43 9.60
N PHE A 416 -11.47 -0.74 9.13
CA PHE A 416 -12.39 -1.68 9.79
C PHE A 416 -12.36 -3.11 9.23
N TYR A 417 -11.53 -3.35 8.21
CA TYR A 417 -11.59 -4.53 7.36
C TYR A 417 -12.89 -4.58 6.53
N VAL A 418 -12.89 -5.24 5.37
CA VAL A 418 -14.10 -5.41 4.54
C VAL A 418 -15.08 -6.35 5.24
N LYS A 419 -15.77 -5.86 6.27
CA LYS A 419 -16.91 -6.53 6.89
C LYS A 419 -18.10 -6.31 5.97
N THR A 420 -18.84 -7.38 5.68
CA THR A 420 -19.94 -7.49 4.69
C THR A 420 -21.06 -6.43 4.81
N ALA A 421 -21.01 -5.54 5.80
CA ALA A 421 -21.95 -4.46 6.05
C ALA A 421 -21.50 -3.13 5.42
N LYS A 422 -21.65 -3.01 4.08
CA LYS A 422 -21.87 -1.81 3.22
C LYS A 422 -21.31 -0.39 3.54
N GLN A 423 -20.62 -0.10 4.64
CA GLN A 423 -19.95 1.18 4.87
C GLN A 423 -18.45 1.01 4.62
N THR A 424 -18.01 1.45 3.45
CA THR A 424 -16.58 1.54 3.12
C THR A 424 -16.03 2.85 3.67
N VAL A 425 -15.14 2.76 4.66
CA VAL A 425 -14.39 3.89 5.20
C VAL A 425 -12.97 3.80 4.64
N SER A 426 -12.34 4.92 4.32
CA SER A 426 -10.96 4.95 3.82
C SER A 426 -10.11 5.92 4.63
N SER A 427 -8.98 5.42 5.15
CA SER A 427 -7.89 6.20 5.74
C SER A 427 -6.66 6.06 4.85
N THR A 428 -5.79 7.07 4.79
CA THR A 428 -4.60 7.04 3.91
C THR A 428 -3.32 7.21 4.71
N ALA A 429 -2.44 6.23 4.71
CA ALA A 429 -1.16 6.32 5.41
C ALA A 429 -0.06 6.90 4.52
N ILE A 430 0.87 7.64 5.13
CA ILE A 430 2.07 8.18 4.50
C ILE A 430 3.30 7.62 5.21
N TRP A 431 4.28 7.15 4.44
CA TRP A 431 5.54 6.61 4.92
C TRP A 431 6.74 7.29 4.29
N LEU A 432 7.82 7.40 5.07
CA LEU A 432 9.17 7.63 4.56
C LEU A 432 10.05 6.42 4.87
N VAL A 433 10.79 5.98 3.85
CA VAL A 433 11.71 4.83 3.94
C VAL A 433 13.13 5.34 3.82
N LEU A 434 13.98 5.07 4.81
CA LEU A 434 15.40 5.46 4.76
C LEU A 434 16.19 4.49 3.87
N LEU A 435 16.50 4.90 2.64
CA LEU A 435 17.14 4.03 1.64
C LEU A 435 18.60 3.72 1.97
N ASN A 436 19.25 4.52 2.82
CA ASN A 436 20.61 4.24 3.29
C ASN A 436 20.71 2.91 4.05
N LEU A 437 19.64 2.41 4.67
CA LEU A 437 19.67 1.13 5.37
C LEU A 437 19.65 -0.04 4.37
N PRO A 438 20.40 -1.14 4.64
CA PRO A 438 20.39 -2.35 3.80
C PRO A 438 18.98 -2.93 3.69
N PRO A 439 18.63 -3.63 2.58
CA PRO A 439 17.25 -4.05 2.32
C PRO A 439 16.62 -4.86 3.45
N HIS A 440 17.42 -5.66 4.16
CA HIS A 440 16.96 -6.46 5.31
C HIS A 440 16.62 -5.62 6.55
N LEU A 441 17.21 -4.45 6.74
CA LEU A 441 16.88 -3.52 7.83
C LEU A 441 15.87 -2.46 7.43
N ARG A 442 15.91 -2.00 6.17
CA ARG A 442 15.18 -0.84 5.64
C ARG A 442 13.67 -0.88 5.88
N TYR A 443 13.07 -2.06 5.81
CA TYR A 443 11.61 -2.25 5.84
C TYR A 443 11.12 -2.90 7.14
N LEU A 444 11.96 -2.98 8.16
CA LEU A 444 11.58 -3.39 9.51
C LEU A 444 10.71 -2.30 10.17
N HIS A 445 9.82 -2.69 11.09
CA HIS A 445 8.89 -1.76 11.73
C HIS A 445 9.63 -0.67 12.51
N GLU A 446 10.73 -1.02 13.18
CA GLU A 446 11.63 -0.14 13.92
C GLU A 446 12.39 0.87 13.05
N ASN A 447 12.49 0.63 11.74
CA ASN A 447 13.25 1.45 10.79
C ASN A 447 12.37 2.16 9.75
N LEU A 448 11.05 1.95 9.81
CA LEU A 448 10.07 2.56 8.92
C LEU A 448 9.45 3.79 9.59
N HIS A 449 9.53 4.95 8.95
CA HIS A 449 8.90 6.17 9.45
C HIS A 449 7.45 6.27 8.95
N VAL A 450 6.48 6.07 9.84
CA VAL A 450 5.06 6.35 9.56
C VAL A 450 4.80 7.83 9.84
N VAL A 451 4.80 8.66 8.80
CA VAL A 451 4.67 10.12 8.91
C VAL A 451 3.34 10.50 9.57
N GLY A 452 2.27 9.85 9.16
CA GLY A 452 0.93 10.11 9.66
C GLY A 452 -0.12 9.35 8.85
N ILE A 453 -1.32 9.28 9.40
CA ILE A 453 -2.46 8.61 8.76
C ILE A 453 -3.56 9.65 8.58
N ILE A 454 -3.85 9.96 7.31
CA ILE A 454 -4.86 10.92 6.92
C ILE A 454 -6.24 10.37 7.29
N PRO A 455 -7.03 11.14 8.05
CA PRO A 455 -8.32 10.68 8.53
C PRO A 455 -9.38 10.56 7.43
N GLY A 456 -10.21 9.51 7.54
CA GLY A 456 -11.35 9.26 6.65
C GLY A 456 -12.53 10.23 6.84
N PRO A 457 -13.74 9.93 6.33
CA PRO A 457 -14.20 8.63 5.83
C PRO A 457 -13.89 8.33 4.35
N GLU A 458 -13.54 9.34 3.56
CA GLU A 458 -13.17 9.19 2.16
C GLU A 458 -11.68 9.43 1.97
N LYS A 459 -11.11 8.81 0.93
CA LYS A 459 -9.74 9.13 0.51
C LYS A 459 -9.66 10.61 0.12
N PRO A 460 -8.53 11.29 0.40
CA PRO A 460 -8.29 12.62 -0.15
C PRO A 460 -8.54 12.61 -1.65
N SER A 461 -9.31 13.56 -2.17
CA SER A 461 -9.57 13.68 -3.59
C SER A 461 -8.69 14.78 -4.19
N LYS A 462 -8.22 14.57 -5.43
CA LYS A 462 -7.41 15.55 -6.17
C LYS A 462 -6.25 16.13 -5.31
N ASP A 463 -6.20 17.45 -5.16
CA ASP A 463 -5.21 18.25 -4.44
C ASP A 463 -5.41 18.29 -2.92
N ALA A 464 -6.45 17.65 -2.38
CA ALA A 464 -6.68 17.59 -0.93
C ALA A 464 -5.58 16.84 -0.14
N ILE A 465 -4.69 16.10 -0.84
CA ILE A 465 -3.52 15.47 -0.22
C ILE A 465 -2.37 16.48 0.00
N ASN A 466 -2.35 17.59 -0.75
CA ASN A 466 -1.24 18.54 -0.78
C ASN A 466 -0.91 19.11 0.61
N PRO A 467 -1.88 19.53 1.46
CA PRO A 467 -1.56 20.04 2.80
C PRO A 467 -0.76 19.06 3.68
N TYR A 468 -0.94 17.75 3.49
CA TYR A 468 -0.21 16.72 4.23
C TYR A 468 1.19 16.51 3.67
N VAL A 469 1.34 16.54 2.34
CA VAL A 469 2.64 16.41 1.66
C VAL A 469 3.48 17.66 1.88
N ASP A 470 2.86 18.85 1.97
CA ASP A 470 3.54 20.10 2.32
C ASP A 470 4.29 19.99 3.65
N LEU A 471 3.72 19.37 4.68
CA LEU A 471 4.40 19.15 5.96
C LEU A 471 5.69 18.32 5.81
N VAL A 472 5.67 17.31 4.92
CA VAL A 472 6.84 16.47 4.63
C VAL A 472 7.89 17.27 3.86
N VAL A 473 7.46 18.00 2.83
CA VAL A 473 8.33 18.82 1.98
C VAL A 473 8.97 19.96 2.78
N ASP A 474 8.23 20.61 3.68
CA ASP A 474 8.76 21.66 4.54
C ASP A 474 9.93 21.15 5.38
N LYS A 475 9.81 19.96 5.98
CA LYS A 475 10.91 19.35 6.74
C LYS A 475 12.07 18.93 5.83
N LEU A 476 11.80 18.40 4.65
CA LEU A 476 12.85 18.04 3.69
C LEU A 476 13.62 19.26 3.15
N LEU A 477 12.98 20.42 3.03
CA LEU A 477 13.66 21.67 2.68
C LEU A 477 14.64 22.10 3.78
N GLU A 478 14.24 22.00 5.06
CA GLU A 478 15.15 22.24 6.20
C GLU A 478 16.36 21.27 6.17
N PHE A 479 16.13 20.00 5.81
CA PHE A 479 17.19 18.99 5.65
C PHE A 479 18.04 19.16 4.39
N TRP A 480 17.53 19.78 3.33
CA TRP A 480 18.26 19.97 2.07
C TRP A 480 19.32 21.06 2.18
N ASN A 481 18.92 22.24 2.66
CA ASN A 481 19.81 23.39 2.84
C ASN A 481 19.20 24.33 3.91
N PRO A 482 19.85 24.54 5.07
CA PRO A 482 21.23 24.16 5.39
C PRO A 482 21.46 22.72 5.86
N GLY A 483 20.44 21.99 6.31
CA GLY A 483 20.59 20.71 7.01
C GLY A 483 20.25 20.79 8.50
N VAL A 484 20.27 19.63 9.19
CA VAL A 484 19.89 19.51 10.60
C VAL A 484 21.04 18.94 11.44
N PHE A 485 21.47 19.68 12.45
CA PHE A 485 22.43 19.27 13.47
C PHE A 485 21.75 18.57 14.64
N PHE A 486 22.15 17.34 14.93
CA PHE A 486 21.69 16.58 16.10
C PHE A 486 22.70 16.76 17.23
N SER A 487 22.25 17.18 18.42
CA SER A 487 23.13 17.54 19.54
C SER A 487 24.02 16.40 20.05
N ARG A 488 23.57 15.15 19.85
CA ARG A 488 24.28 13.92 20.17
C ARG A 488 23.83 12.80 19.24
N THR A 489 24.76 11.97 18.81
CA THR A 489 24.47 10.71 18.10
C THR A 489 25.20 9.58 18.83
N TYR A 490 24.89 8.31 18.50
CA TYR A 490 25.50 7.19 19.21
C TYR A 490 27.03 7.21 19.05
N ARG A 491 27.51 7.47 17.83
CA ARG A 491 28.94 7.56 17.54
C ARG A 491 29.53 8.91 17.94
N ASN A 492 28.82 10.02 17.71
CA ASN A 492 29.34 11.37 17.96
C ASN A 492 28.68 12.04 19.17
N LEU A 493 29.38 12.02 20.31
CA LEU A 493 28.91 12.63 21.57
C LEU A 493 28.71 14.15 21.49
N HIS A 494 29.45 14.82 20.61
CA HIS A 494 29.36 16.26 20.37
C HIS A 494 28.32 16.63 19.30
N GLY A 495 27.58 15.65 18.78
CA GLY A 495 26.60 15.85 17.74
C GLY A 495 27.18 15.77 16.32
N ARG A 496 26.29 15.81 15.33
CA ARG A 496 26.63 15.71 13.91
C ARG A 496 25.52 16.32 13.03
N ALA A 497 25.90 16.95 11.92
CA ALA A 497 24.97 17.46 10.93
C ALA A 497 24.50 16.35 9.97
N PHE A 498 23.25 16.42 9.55
CA PHE A 498 22.67 15.54 8.53
C PHE A 498 21.90 16.35 7.50
N LYS A 499 22.12 16.01 6.23
CA LYS A 499 21.28 16.45 5.11
C LYS A 499 20.47 15.28 4.59
N ALA A 500 19.28 15.57 4.09
CA ALA A 500 18.41 14.56 3.52
C ALA A 500 17.73 15.02 2.24
N ILE A 501 17.48 14.07 1.34
CA ILE A 501 16.71 14.27 0.11
C ILE A 501 15.63 13.21 -0.04
N LEU A 502 14.62 13.52 -0.86
CA LEU A 502 13.54 12.60 -1.22
C LEU A 502 13.63 12.22 -2.69
N ILE A 503 13.85 10.94 -2.98
CA ILE A 503 13.97 10.45 -4.36
C ILE A 503 12.74 9.64 -4.75
N PRO A 504 12.68 8.29 -4.66
CA PRO A 504 11.61 7.62 -5.35
C PRO A 504 10.28 7.80 -4.60
N VAL A 505 9.24 8.18 -5.35
CA VAL A 505 7.84 7.99 -4.96
C VAL A 505 7.47 6.55 -5.34
N VAL A 506 7.20 5.72 -4.33
CA VAL A 506 6.94 4.29 -4.44
C VAL A 506 5.51 4.00 -3.96
N CYS A 507 4.55 4.13 -4.87
CA CYS A 507 3.13 3.88 -4.60
C CYS A 507 2.51 3.05 -5.73
N ASP A 508 1.27 2.61 -5.54
CA ASP A 508 0.45 2.21 -6.70
C ASP A 508 0.27 3.40 -7.66
N MET A 509 -0.04 3.13 -8.93
CA MET A 509 -0.08 4.19 -9.95
C MET A 509 -1.18 5.23 -9.69
N LEU A 510 -2.25 4.86 -8.96
CA LEU A 510 -3.33 5.77 -8.62
C LEU A 510 -2.88 6.80 -7.56
N ALA A 511 -2.26 6.33 -6.49
CA ALA A 511 -1.72 7.16 -5.42
C ALA A 511 -0.48 7.94 -5.89
N ALA A 512 0.41 7.32 -6.67
CA ALA A 512 1.56 8.00 -7.27
C ALA A 512 1.10 9.23 -8.07
N ARG A 513 0.19 9.03 -9.05
CA ARG A 513 -0.40 10.12 -9.85
C ARG A 513 -1.04 11.20 -9.00
N GLN A 514 -1.74 10.81 -7.94
CA GLN A 514 -2.37 11.78 -7.06
C GLN A 514 -1.33 12.68 -6.36
N VAL A 515 -0.25 12.09 -5.84
CA VAL A 515 0.83 12.78 -5.13
C VAL A 515 1.64 13.68 -6.06
N ILE A 516 1.95 13.22 -7.28
CA ILE A 516 2.74 14.00 -8.24
C ILE A 516 1.93 15.05 -9.00
N GLY A 517 0.61 15.14 -8.76
CA GLY A 517 -0.26 16.14 -9.38
C GLY A 517 -0.74 15.75 -10.79
N HIS A 518 -0.76 14.48 -11.13
CA HIS A 518 -1.28 13.96 -12.40
C HIS A 518 -2.76 13.55 -12.30
N THR A 519 -3.34 13.14 -13.43
CA THR A 519 -4.69 12.58 -13.48
C THR A 519 -4.78 11.29 -12.68
N SER A 520 -5.83 11.12 -11.87
CA SER A 520 -6.01 9.92 -11.04
C SER A 520 -6.29 8.66 -11.86
N SER A 521 -6.49 8.77 -13.17
CA SER A 521 -6.58 7.63 -14.09
C SER A 521 -6.02 8.06 -15.44
N PRO A 522 -5.36 7.16 -16.19
CA PRO A 522 -4.80 7.50 -17.49
C PRO A 522 -5.86 8.06 -18.44
N THR A 523 -5.66 9.31 -18.86
CA THR A 523 -6.51 10.02 -19.82
C THR A 523 -5.88 9.97 -21.22
N SER A 524 -6.53 10.57 -22.22
CA SER A 524 -5.93 10.75 -23.54
C SER A 524 -4.62 11.54 -23.45
N HIS A 525 -4.63 12.63 -22.69
CA HIS A 525 -3.54 13.61 -22.66
C HIS A 525 -2.51 13.40 -21.53
N ASP A 526 -2.73 12.43 -20.64
CA ASP A 526 -1.82 12.03 -19.55
C ASP A 526 -1.84 10.50 -19.38
N LEU A 527 -1.39 9.79 -20.42
CA LEU A 527 -1.36 8.32 -20.46
C LEU A 527 -0.28 7.73 -19.54
N CYS A 528 0.93 8.29 -19.59
CA CYS A 528 2.13 7.78 -18.94
C CYS A 528 2.82 8.87 -18.10
N THR A 529 3.43 8.47 -16.99
CA THR A 529 4.21 9.38 -16.13
C THR A 529 5.63 9.60 -16.66
N GLN A 530 6.12 8.74 -17.58
CA GLN A 530 7.49 8.79 -18.09
C GLN A 530 7.62 9.31 -19.54
N CYS A 531 6.58 9.19 -20.37
CA CYS A 531 6.58 9.67 -21.75
C CYS A 531 5.30 10.44 -22.09
N ASP A 532 5.30 11.17 -23.21
CA ASP A 532 4.17 11.96 -23.72
C ASP A 532 3.48 11.26 -24.92
N LEU A 533 3.37 9.93 -24.87
CA LEU A 533 2.51 9.17 -25.79
C LEU A 533 1.04 9.40 -25.45
N ASP A 534 0.18 9.62 -26.47
CA ASP A 534 -1.27 9.74 -26.25
C ASP A 534 -1.94 8.36 -26.24
N LYS A 535 -3.09 8.25 -25.56
CA LYS A 535 -3.86 7.01 -25.51
C LYS A 535 -4.29 6.50 -26.88
N ASP A 536 -4.54 7.38 -27.85
CA ASP A 536 -4.88 6.97 -29.21
C ASP A 536 -3.66 6.43 -29.99
N ASP A 537 -2.43 6.62 -29.49
CA ASP A 537 -1.18 6.09 -30.05
C ASP A 537 -0.61 4.91 -29.26
N ILE A 538 -1.40 4.32 -28.35
CA ILE A 538 -0.97 3.21 -27.49
C ILE A 538 -0.60 1.94 -28.27
N ASP A 539 -0.98 1.88 -29.54
CA ASP A 539 -0.64 0.79 -30.46
C ASP A 539 0.79 0.88 -31.00
N ILE A 540 1.46 2.02 -30.83
CA ILE A 540 2.88 2.21 -31.18
C ILE A 540 3.75 1.62 -30.07
N THR A 541 4.22 0.39 -30.26
CA THR A 541 5.07 -0.34 -29.31
C THR A 541 6.54 0.05 -29.40
N ASP A 542 7.00 0.55 -30.55
CA ASP A 542 8.39 1.01 -30.74
C ASP A 542 8.68 2.23 -29.87
N ARG A 543 9.53 2.02 -28.87
CA ARG A 543 9.95 3.01 -27.89
C ARG A 543 10.70 4.19 -28.51
N GLN A 544 11.39 3.99 -29.64
CA GLN A 544 12.11 5.08 -30.32
C GLN A 544 11.17 6.12 -30.91
N GLN A 545 9.90 5.77 -31.16
CA GLN A 545 8.87 6.69 -31.63
C GLN A 545 8.19 7.46 -30.49
N TRP A 546 8.44 7.11 -29.23
CA TRP A 546 7.72 7.71 -28.11
C TRP A 546 8.23 9.13 -27.82
N PRO A 547 7.32 10.10 -27.65
CA PRO A 547 7.72 11.43 -27.23
C PRO A 547 8.29 11.45 -25.81
N GLU A 548 9.47 12.05 -25.65
CA GLU A 548 10.05 12.31 -24.34
C GLU A 548 9.21 13.34 -23.58
N LYS A 549 8.96 13.07 -22.29
CA LYS A 549 8.26 14.01 -21.41
C LYS A 549 9.24 15.07 -20.90
N SER A 550 8.84 16.33 -20.87
CA SER A 550 9.68 17.45 -20.42
C SER A 550 9.38 17.85 -18.98
N VAL A 551 10.39 17.81 -18.10
CA VAL A 551 10.28 18.27 -16.69
C VAL A 551 9.85 19.73 -16.63
N ASP A 552 10.43 20.59 -17.48
CA ASP A 552 10.12 22.02 -17.50
C ASP A 552 8.67 22.27 -17.91
N HIS A 553 8.14 21.48 -18.86
CA HIS A 553 6.72 21.56 -19.22
C HIS A 553 5.82 21.18 -18.03
N VAL A 554 6.13 20.08 -17.33
CA VAL A 554 5.38 19.65 -16.14
C VAL A 554 5.38 20.75 -15.06
N ARG A 555 6.54 21.35 -14.77
CA ARG A 555 6.68 22.45 -13.80
C ARG A 555 5.86 23.68 -14.22
N ARG A 556 5.98 24.12 -15.48
CA ARG A 556 5.20 25.26 -16.01
C ARG A 556 3.69 25.03 -15.89
N CYS A 557 3.19 23.85 -16.27
CA CYS A 557 1.77 23.53 -16.17
C CYS A 557 1.28 23.49 -14.72
N ALA A 558 2.05 22.90 -13.82
CA ALA A 558 1.73 22.83 -12.40
C ALA A 558 1.71 24.22 -11.74
N GLU A 559 2.64 25.10 -12.09
CA GLU A 559 2.69 26.49 -11.62
C GLU A 559 1.55 27.34 -12.17
N ALA A 560 1.23 27.21 -13.46
CA ALA A 560 0.08 27.87 -14.07
C ALA A 560 -1.23 27.47 -13.37
N TRP A 561 -1.40 26.18 -13.08
CA TRP A 561 -2.56 25.68 -12.33
C TRP A 561 -2.60 26.24 -10.89
N LYS A 562 -1.46 26.31 -10.21
CA LYS A 562 -1.37 26.87 -8.85
C LYS A 562 -1.80 28.33 -8.82
N ASN A 563 -1.31 29.12 -9.77
CA ASN A 563 -1.46 30.57 -9.85
C ASN A 563 -2.73 31.02 -10.59
N ALA A 564 -3.54 30.09 -11.07
CA ALA A 564 -4.80 30.39 -11.75
C ALA A 564 -5.72 31.28 -10.87
N PRO A 565 -6.41 32.27 -11.48
CA PRO A 565 -7.18 33.27 -10.74
C PRO A 565 -8.44 32.70 -10.10
N ASP A 566 -9.06 31.70 -10.73
CA ASP A 566 -10.30 31.06 -10.31
C ASP A 566 -10.30 29.54 -10.58
N GLU A 567 -11.31 28.85 -10.03
CA GLU A 567 -11.43 27.39 -10.12
C GLU A 567 -11.80 26.92 -11.54
N ALA A 568 -12.49 27.75 -12.32
CA ALA A 568 -12.85 27.40 -13.70
C ALA A 568 -11.60 27.33 -14.59
N GLU A 569 -10.66 28.26 -14.41
CA GLU A 569 -9.38 28.21 -15.13
C GLU A 569 -8.51 27.04 -14.65
N ARG A 570 -8.52 26.70 -13.35
CA ARG A 570 -7.85 25.48 -12.86
C ARG A 570 -8.38 24.22 -13.53
N ASP A 571 -9.71 24.08 -13.59
CA ASP A 571 -10.34 22.94 -14.25
C ASP A 571 -10.04 22.95 -15.76
N ARG A 572 -10.01 24.12 -16.41
CA ARG A 572 -9.63 24.27 -17.82
C ARG A 572 -8.20 23.79 -18.07
N LEU A 573 -7.23 24.25 -17.28
CA LEU A 573 -5.82 23.86 -17.37
C LEU A 573 -5.64 22.36 -17.09
N PHE A 574 -6.29 21.85 -16.05
CA PHE A 574 -6.21 20.42 -15.71
C PHE A 574 -6.83 19.54 -16.79
N ASN A 575 -7.95 19.95 -17.41
CA ASN A 575 -8.55 19.22 -18.53
C ASN A 575 -7.69 19.25 -19.80
N ALA A 576 -6.90 20.32 -19.99
CA ALA A 576 -6.02 20.46 -21.15
C ALA A 576 -4.74 19.62 -21.02
N TYR A 577 -4.07 19.69 -19.87
CA TYR A 577 -2.75 19.08 -19.67
C TYR A 577 -2.74 17.82 -18.81
N GLY A 578 -3.77 17.59 -18.00
CA GLY A 578 -3.80 16.50 -17.02
C GLY A 578 -2.87 16.71 -15.81
N ILE A 579 -2.28 17.91 -15.66
CA ILE A 579 -1.29 18.24 -14.64
C ILE A 579 -1.83 19.34 -13.73
N ARG A 580 -1.64 19.18 -12.42
CA ARG A 580 -1.94 20.15 -11.35
C ARG A 580 -0.73 20.30 -10.42
N TRP A 581 -0.83 21.24 -9.49
CA TRP A 581 0.22 21.47 -8.49
C TRP A 581 0.44 20.26 -7.56
N SER A 582 1.72 19.95 -7.31
CA SER A 582 2.19 19.05 -6.26
C SER A 582 3.26 19.74 -5.41
N PRO A 583 3.19 19.64 -4.06
CA PRO A 583 4.24 20.12 -3.17
C PRO A 583 5.64 19.59 -3.47
N LEU A 584 5.76 18.38 -4.05
CA LEU A 584 7.05 17.78 -4.39
C LEU A 584 7.87 18.66 -5.35
N LEU A 585 7.21 19.45 -6.20
CA LEU A 585 7.88 20.36 -7.13
C LEU A 585 8.61 21.52 -6.44
N ARG A 586 8.34 21.77 -5.14
CA ARG A 586 9.11 22.72 -4.32
C ARG A 586 10.53 22.23 -4.03
N LEU A 587 10.77 20.92 -4.09
CA LEU A 587 12.10 20.35 -3.93
C LEU A 587 12.94 20.67 -5.18
N PRO A 588 14.05 21.42 -5.06
CA PRO A 588 14.80 21.89 -6.23
C PRO A 588 15.40 20.78 -7.09
N TYR A 589 15.77 19.66 -6.45
CA TYR A 589 16.40 18.52 -7.09
C TYR A 589 15.40 17.50 -7.67
N TRP A 590 14.11 17.65 -7.41
CA TRP A 590 13.13 16.59 -7.67
C TRP A 590 12.64 16.60 -9.12
N ASP A 591 12.65 15.43 -9.75
CA ASP A 591 12.27 15.19 -11.15
C ASP A 591 11.05 14.22 -11.25
N PRO A 592 9.90 14.65 -11.81
CA PRO A 592 8.68 13.84 -11.91
C PRO A 592 8.77 12.62 -12.79
N ILE A 593 9.63 12.67 -13.80
CA ILE A 593 9.77 11.61 -14.78
C ILE A 593 10.71 10.56 -14.21
N LYS A 594 11.84 10.99 -13.64
CA LYS A 594 12.86 10.08 -13.11
C LYS A 594 12.47 9.45 -11.80
N TYR A 595 11.86 10.20 -10.88
CA TYR A 595 11.69 9.76 -9.49
C TYR A 595 10.30 9.20 -9.16
N THR A 596 9.41 9.10 -10.15
CA THR A 596 8.14 8.37 -10.01
C THR A 596 8.31 6.92 -10.44
N VAL A 597 8.21 5.99 -9.48
CA VAL A 597 8.38 4.56 -9.75
C VAL A 597 7.11 3.94 -10.32
N ILE A 598 7.24 3.20 -11.43
CA ILE A 598 6.21 2.27 -11.88
C ILE A 598 6.28 1.02 -11.01
N ASP A 599 5.27 0.81 -10.17
CA ASP A 599 5.26 -0.35 -9.29
C ASP A 599 5.01 -1.66 -10.07
N SER A 600 5.97 -2.58 -9.97
CA SER A 600 5.93 -3.85 -10.70
C SER A 600 4.92 -4.83 -10.13
N MET A 601 4.64 -4.84 -8.83
CA MET A 601 3.63 -5.74 -8.25
C MET A 601 2.23 -5.39 -8.76
N HIS A 602 1.86 -4.11 -8.71
CA HIS A 602 0.57 -3.64 -9.21
C HIS A 602 0.50 -3.74 -10.74
N THR A 603 1.56 -3.38 -11.46
CA THR A 603 1.55 -3.42 -12.93
C THR A 603 1.56 -4.85 -13.47
N LEU A 604 2.47 -5.69 -12.99
CA LEU A 604 2.68 -7.04 -13.51
C LEU A 604 1.73 -8.07 -12.86
N ASP A 605 1.78 -8.25 -11.54
CA ASP A 605 1.05 -9.34 -10.88
C ASP A 605 -0.45 -9.08 -10.81
N LEU A 606 -0.87 -7.89 -10.37
CA LEU A 606 -2.27 -7.57 -10.17
C LEU A 606 -2.98 -7.11 -11.44
N ASN A 607 -2.27 -6.49 -12.39
CA ASN A 607 -2.90 -6.03 -13.63
C ASN A 607 -2.63 -6.97 -14.80
N LEU A 608 -1.38 -7.19 -15.22
CA LEU A 608 -1.09 -7.99 -16.41
C LEU A 608 -1.50 -9.46 -16.24
N PHE A 609 -1.00 -10.18 -15.24
CA PHE A 609 -1.37 -11.58 -15.02
C PHE A 609 -2.88 -11.75 -14.81
N GLN A 610 -3.49 -10.93 -13.95
CA GLN A 610 -4.93 -10.98 -13.74
C GLN A 610 -5.72 -10.72 -15.03
N THR A 611 -5.33 -9.72 -15.82
CA THR A 611 -5.99 -9.38 -17.09
C THR A 611 -5.82 -10.50 -18.11
N HIS A 612 -4.61 -11.04 -18.22
CA HIS A 612 -4.30 -12.14 -19.12
C HIS A 612 -5.20 -13.34 -18.81
N CYS A 613 -5.18 -13.83 -17.56
CA CYS A 613 -5.98 -14.99 -17.18
C CYS A 613 -7.50 -14.74 -17.25
N ARG A 614 -7.99 -13.56 -16.86
CA ARG A 614 -9.44 -13.30 -16.78
C ARG A 614 -10.09 -12.83 -18.08
N LYS A 615 -9.35 -12.18 -18.97
CA LYS A 615 -9.92 -11.55 -20.18
C LYS A 615 -9.37 -12.08 -21.49
N LEU A 616 -8.06 -12.38 -21.55
CA LEU A 616 -7.48 -12.95 -22.76
C LEU A 616 -7.72 -14.46 -22.79
N PHE A 617 -7.35 -15.15 -21.71
CA PHE A 617 -7.57 -16.59 -21.56
C PHE A 617 -8.97 -16.96 -21.06
N THR A 618 -9.70 -16.03 -20.44
CA THR A 618 -11.04 -16.22 -19.85
C THR A 618 -11.26 -17.57 -19.15
N ILE A 619 -11.13 -17.57 -17.83
CA ILE A 619 -11.37 -18.76 -17.01
C ILE A 619 -12.86 -19.09 -16.96
N ASN A 620 -13.23 -20.32 -17.36
CA ASN A 620 -14.58 -20.86 -17.18
C ASN A 620 -14.52 -22.35 -16.84
N THR A 621 -14.92 -22.70 -15.62
CA THR A 621 -14.87 -24.09 -15.12
C THR A 621 -16.07 -24.94 -15.53
N THR A 622 -16.96 -24.44 -16.40
CA THR A 622 -18.18 -25.13 -16.85
C THR A 622 -18.17 -25.48 -18.33
N THR A 623 -17.27 -24.86 -19.11
CA THR A 623 -17.14 -25.06 -20.55
C THR A 623 -15.72 -25.50 -20.86
N ASN A 624 -15.54 -26.44 -21.79
CA ASN A 624 -14.21 -26.83 -22.27
C ASN A 624 -13.49 -25.65 -22.94
N GLY A 625 -12.16 -25.68 -22.88
CA GLY A 625 -11.29 -24.67 -23.47
C GLY A 625 -11.22 -24.79 -24.98
N GLY A 626 -11.28 -23.65 -25.66
CA GLY A 626 -11.03 -23.50 -27.08
C GLY A 626 -9.68 -22.83 -27.38
N ASP A 627 -9.49 -22.42 -28.63
CA ASP A 627 -8.29 -21.72 -29.12
C ASP A 627 -8.39 -20.18 -29.00
N GLY A 628 -9.41 -19.69 -28.28
CA GLY A 628 -9.61 -18.25 -28.03
C GLY A 628 -9.93 -17.41 -29.27
N THR A 629 -10.44 -18.01 -30.35
CA THR A 629 -10.88 -17.28 -31.55
C THR A 629 -12.20 -16.53 -31.33
N VAL A 630 -12.27 -15.28 -31.79
CA VAL A 630 -13.49 -14.45 -31.81
C VAL A 630 -13.58 -13.75 -33.15
N THR A 631 -14.77 -13.77 -33.78
CA THR A 631 -14.98 -13.45 -35.20
C THR A 631 -15.21 -11.96 -35.50
N SER A 632 -14.85 -11.03 -34.61
CA SER A 632 -15.16 -9.60 -34.79
C SER A 632 -13.95 -8.71 -34.57
N PRO A 633 -13.33 -8.15 -35.63
CA PRO A 633 -12.24 -7.20 -35.47
C PRO A 633 -12.73 -5.93 -34.78
N VAL A 634 -11.91 -5.37 -33.89
CA VAL A 634 -12.20 -4.06 -33.30
C VAL A 634 -11.95 -2.97 -34.35
N GLU A 635 -12.95 -2.13 -34.62
CA GLU A 635 -12.75 -0.91 -35.38
C GLU A 635 -11.70 -0.03 -34.69
N LYS A 636 -10.58 0.21 -35.39
CA LYS A 636 -9.57 1.18 -34.97
C LYS A 636 -10.20 2.56 -34.93
N ARG A 637 -9.87 3.35 -33.92
CA ARG A 637 -10.34 4.73 -33.85
C ARG A 637 -9.69 5.51 -34.98
N ASP A 638 -10.51 6.20 -35.77
CA ASP A 638 -9.99 7.14 -36.75
C ASP A 638 -9.27 8.30 -36.03
N LYS A 639 -7.95 8.39 -36.25
CA LYS A 639 -7.08 9.42 -35.69
C LYS A 639 -7.21 10.76 -36.44
N ARG A 640 -7.72 10.75 -37.67
CA ARG A 640 -7.94 11.94 -38.49
C ARG A 640 -9.29 12.59 -38.21
N VAL A 641 -9.44 13.79 -38.76
CA VAL A 641 -10.68 14.56 -38.78
C VAL A 641 -11.76 13.79 -39.55
N SER A 642 -12.85 13.44 -38.87
CA SER A 642 -13.99 12.71 -39.47
C SER A 642 -15.33 13.42 -39.32
N SER A 643 -15.49 14.31 -38.34
CA SER A 643 -16.76 14.99 -38.08
C SER A 643 -16.83 16.38 -38.71
N LYS A 644 -18.05 16.89 -38.95
CA LYS A 644 -18.28 18.27 -39.42
C LYS A 644 -17.71 19.32 -38.45
N ASP A 645 -17.66 19.03 -37.15
CA ASP A 645 -17.12 19.93 -36.13
C ASP A 645 -15.58 19.94 -36.12
N ASP A 646 -14.98 18.77 -36.34
CA ASP A 646 -13.54 18.65 -36.53
C ASP A 646 -13.09 19.41 -37.79
N LEU A 647 -13.87 19.36 -38.88
CA LEU A 647 -13.61 20.12 -40.11
C LEU A 647 -13.67 21.64 -39.90
N ARG A 648 -14.65 22.13 -39.12
CA ARG A 648 -14.71 23.55 -38.74
C ARG A 648 -13.48 23.97 -37.93
N SER A 649 -13.05 23.11 -37.00
CA SER A 649 -11.88 23.33 -36.16
C SER A 649 -10.57 23.27 -36.96
N LEU A 650 -10.48 22.39 -37.97
CA LEU A 650 -9.36 22.32 -38.90
C LEU A 650 -9.21 23.61 -39.70
N ARG A 651 -10.30 24.13 -40.29
CA ARG A 651 -10.28 25.42 -41.00
C ARG A 651 -9.82 26.57 -40.11
N ARG A 652 -10.29 26.61 -38.86
CA ARG A 652 -9.84 27.59 -37.88
C ARG A 652 -8.35 27.46 -37.58
N CYS A 653 -7.85 26.24 -37.43
CA CYS A 653 -6.44 25.98 -37.17
C CYS A 653 -5.55 26.43 -38.34
N VAL A 654 -5.96 26.16 -39.59
CA VAL A 654 -5.25 26.66 -40.78
C VAL A 654 -5.18 28.18 -40.81
N GLN A 655 -6.29 28.87 -40.54
CA GLN A 655 -6.32 30.34 -40.47
C GLN A 655 -5.37 30.90 -39.41
N LEU A 656 -5.24 30.24 -38.25
CA LEU A 656 -4.29 30.61 -37.20
C LEU A 656 -2.83 30.44 -37.63
N LEU A 657 -2.55 29.44 -38.47
CA LEU A 657 -1.19 29.19 -38.97
C LEU A 657 -0.82 30.15 -40.10
N GLU A 658 -1.76 30.50 -40.97
CA GLU A 658 -1.54 31.50 -42.02
C GLU A 658 -1.33 32.90 -41.42
N ASN A 659 -2.08 33.25 -40.36
CA ASN A 659 -1.98 34.53 -39.65
C ASN A 659 -1.63 34.31 -38.17
N PRO A 660 -0.35 34.07 -37.84
CA PRO A 660 0.05 33.67 -36.49
C PRO A 660 -0.09 34.82 -35.47
N PRO A 661 -0.86 34.64 -34.38
CA PRO A 661 -0.88 35.59 -33.26
C PRO A 661 0.36 35.43 -32.36
N GLU A 662 0.63 36.42 -31.50
CA GLU A 662 1.76 36.37 -30.55
C GLU A 662 1.73 35.15 -29.62
N GLN A 663 0.54 34.62 -29.30
CA GLN A 663 0.33 33.43 -28.45
C GLN A 663 -0.11 32.21 -29.28
N LEU A 664 0.53 31.94 -30.41
CA LEU A 664 0.16 30.84 -31.31
C LEU A 664 0.15 29.46 -30.60
N GLU A 665 1.19 29.15 -29.81
CA GLU A 665 1.30 27.84 -29.14
C GLU A 665 0.11 27.57 -28.20
N ASP A 666 -0.31 28.57 -27.41
CA ASP A 666 -1.46 28.47 -26.50
C ASP A 666 -2.78 28.30 -27.25
N GLN A 667 -2.93 28.93 -28.42
CA GLN A 667 -4.14 28.78 -29.24
C GLN A 667 -4.19 27.42 -29.95
N LEU A 668 -3.05 26.89 -30.40
CA LEU A 668 -2.96 25.52 -30.93
C LEU A 668 -3.32 24.49 -29.86
N LEU A 669 -2.89 24.73 -28.62
CA LEU A 669 -3.28 23.95 -27.44
C LEU A 669 -4.77 24.03 -27.09
N MET A 670 -5.58 24.85 -27.77
CA MET A 670 -7.03 24.82 -27.63
C MET A 670 -7.72 23.96 -28.70
N MET A 671 -7.03 23.58 -29.78
CA MET A 671 -7.60 22.79 -30.87
C MET A 671 -7.78 21.31 -30.48
N PRO A 672 -8.75 20.57 -31.06
CA PRO A 672 -8.87 19.13 -30.84
C PRO A 672 -7.61 18.38 -31.30
N ARG A 673 -7.21 17.30 -30.59
CA ARG A 673 -6.03 16.51 -30.96
C ARG A 673 -6.11 15.98 -32.40
N LYS A 674 -7.28 15.50 -32.84
CA LYS A 674 -7.50 15.02 -34.21
C LYS A 674 -7.11 16.04 -35.29
N VAL A 675 -7.39 17.32 -35.03
CA VAL A 675 -7.06 18.42 -35.94
C VAL A 675 -5.56 18.62 -36.01
N LEU A 676 -4.88 18.70 -34.86
CA LEU A 676 -3.43 18.84 -34.81
C LEU A 676 -2.73 17.63 -35.44
N TYR A 677 -3.23 16.42 -35.16
CA TYR A 677 -2.72 15.18 -35.74
C TYR A 677 -2.83 15.18 -37.26
N THR A 678 -3.99 15.59 -37.81
CA THR A 678 -4.21 15.67 -39.26
C THR A 678 -3.25 16.65 -39.91
N ILE A 679 -3.05 17.84 -39.33
CA ILE A 679 -2.06 18.82 -39.82
C ILE A 679 -0.65 18.24 -39.81
N CYS A 680 -0.25 17.58 -38.71
CA CYS A 680 1.07 16.98 -38.64
C CYS A 680 1.28 15.91 -39.71
N VAL A 681 0.29 15.05 -39.95
CA VAL A 681 0.40 13.99 -40.95
C VAL A 681 0.42 14.56 -42.37
N ASP A 682 -0.49 15.47 -42.71
CA ASP A 682 -0.62 16.02 -44.07
C ASP A 682 0.59 16.89 -44.48
N ASN A 683 1.33 17.42 -43.50
CA ASN A 683 2.53 18.24 -43.71
C ASN A 683 3.83 17.52 -43.33
N ASN A 684 3.78 16.21 -43.03
CA ASN A 684 4.94 15.41 -42.59
C ASN A 684 5.72 16.04 -41.40
N ILE A 685 5.00 16.64 -40.44
CA ILE A 685 5.58 17.26 -39.25
C ILE A 685 5.84 16.16 -38.21
N THR A 686 7.08 15.73 -38.10
CA THR A 686 7.55 14.87 -37.00
C THR A 686 8.43 15.65 -36.03
N SER A 687 8.47 15.20 -34.77
CA SER A 687 9.28 15.82 -33.73
C SER A 687 10.59 15.05 -33.55
N GLY A 688 11.74 15.67 -33.85
CA GLY A 688 13.06 15.06 -33.65
C GLY A 688 13.35 13.94 -34.66
N ASN A 689 14.03 12.87 -34.23
CA ASN A 689 14.43 11.74 -35.08
C ASN A 689 13.29 10.72 -35.36
N ARG A 690 12.03 11.09 -35.19
CA ARG A 690 10.88 10.18 -35.26
C ARG A 690 10.39 10.04 -36.70
N THR A 691 9.91 8.84 -37.04
CA THR A 691 9.34 8.51 -38.35
C THR A 691 7.82 8.55 -38.34
N VAL A 692 7.20 8.40 -37.16
CA VAL A 692 5.74 8.38 -36.99
C VAL A 692 5.28 9.61 -36.20
N VAL A 693 4.16 10.21 -36.64
CA VAL A 693 3.47 11.25 -35.88
C VAL A 693 2.80 10.60 -34.67
N ALA A 694 3.30 10.90 -33.48
CA ALA A 694 2.77 10.39 -32.22
C ALA A 694 2.93 11.42 -31.10
N GLY A 695 2.00 11.38 -30.15
CA GLY A 695 2.10 12.13 -28.92
C GLY A 695 0.83 12.84 -28.47
N THR A 696 0.91 13.38 -27.25
CA THR A 696 -0.15 14.19 -26.66
C THR A 696 -0.39 15.46 -27.47
N LYS A 697 -1.54 16.09 -27.19
CA LYS A 697 -1.93 17.36 -27.78
C LYS A 697 -0.85 18.45 -27.68
N HIS A 698 -0.10 18.51 -26.57
CA HIS A 698 0.99 19.48 -26.41
C HIS A 698 2.17 19.20 -27.34
N VAL A 699 2.58 17.94 -27.47
CA VAL A 699 3.67 17.55 -28.38
C VAL A 699 3.32 17.95 -29.82
N LEU A 700 2.10 17.68 -30.27
CA LEU A 700 1.64 18.03 -31.61
C LEU A 700 1.58 19.55 -31.81
N ALA A 701 0.98 20.29 -30.86
CA ALA A 701 0.91 21.75 -30.93
C ALA A 701 2.30 22.40 -30.99
N ARG A 702 3.23 21.94 -30.15
CA ARG A 702 4.61 22.42 -30.13
C ARG A 702 5.38 22.08 -31.41
N SER A 703 5.15 20.89 -31.97
CA SER A 703 5.76 20.49 -33.24
C SER A 703 5.29 21.39 -34.39
N ILE A 704 3.99 21.68 -34.45
CA ILE A 704 3.41 22.62 -35.43
C ILE A 704 3.96 24.03 -35.23
N PHE A 705 4.06 24.50 -33.97
CA PHE A 705 4.64 25.79 -33.66
C PHE A 705 6.09 25.90 -34.15
N LEU A 706 6.95 24.93 -33.82
CA LEU A 706 8.35 24.91 -34.25
C LEU A 706 8.48 24.82 -35.78
N TRP A 707 7.68 23.97 -36.42
CA TRP A 707 7.64 23.86 -37.88
C TRP A 707 7.22 25.17 -38.56
N ARG A 708 6.22 25.87 -38.02
CA ARG A 708 5.73 27.14 -38.60
C ARG A 708 6.80 28.24 -38.63
N PHE A 709 7.75 28.20 -37.71
CA PHE A 709 8.88 29.13 -37.63
C PHE A 709 10.20 28.52 -38.11
N SER A 710 10.20 27.29 -38.61
CA SER A 710 11.38 26.67 -39.22
C SER A 710 11.48 27.02 -40.71
N ASN A 711 12.64 26.76 -41.30
CA ASN A 711 12.87 26.92 -42.73
C ASN A 711 12.10 25.88 -43.59
N ASP A 712 11.49 24.88 -42.95
CA ASP A 712 10.77 23.79 -43.62
C ASP A 712 9.30 24.13 -43.90
N TYR A 713 8.83 25.30 -43.45
CA TYR A 713 7.47 25.77 -43.74
C TYR A 713 7.35 26.24 -45.19
N PRO A 714 6.51 25.60 -46.03
CA PRO A 714 6.44 25.88 -47.47
C PRO A 714 5.66 27.17 -47.82
N GLY A 715 5.22 27.95 -46.83
CA GLY A 715 4.47 29.20 -47.02
C GLY A 715 2.95 29.05 -46.99
N SER A 716 2.43 27.82 -47.16
CA SER A 716 1.00 27.48 -47.03
C SER A 716 0.83 26.13 -46.33
N VAL A 717 -0.25 25.94 -45.57
CA VAL A 717 -0.52 24.66 -44.92
C VAL A 717 -1.11 23.68 -45.93
N ASN A 718 -0.49 22.52 -46.10
CA ASN A 718 -1.10 21.44 -46.87
C ASN A 718 -2.24 20.83 -46.06
N THR A 719 -3.43 20.86 -46.61
CA THR A 719 -4.55 20.03 -46.17
C THR A 719 -4.94 19.23 -47.40
N ASP A 720 -4.51 17.98 -47.48
CA ASP A 720 -4.85 17.09 -48.59
C ASP A 720 -6.39 17.16 -48.83
N PRO A 721 -6.89 17.24 -50.07
CA PRO A 721 -8.30 17.51 -50.30
C PRO A 721 -9.16 16.37 -49.73
N LEU A 722 -10.11 16.76 -48.88
CA LEU A 722 -11.07 15.89 -48.22
C LEU A 722 -12.08 15.29 -49.21
N ASP A 723 -11.87 14.05 -49.67
CA ASP A 723 -12.94 13.15 -50.15
C ASP A 723 -13.64 12.45 -48.97
N ILE A 724 -14.08 13.21 -47.96
CA ILE A 724 -14.84 12.67 -46.82
C ILE A 724 -16.11 13.46 -46.61
N LEU A 725 -17.03 13.27 -47.55
CA LEU A 725 -18.43 12.88 -47.36
C LEU A 725 -18.86 12.40 -48.76
N PRO A 726 -19.34 11.15 -48.97
CA PRO A 726 -20.09 10.91 -50.20
C PRO A 726 -21.23 11.94 -50.21
N GLU A 727 -21.26 12.78 -51.24
CA GLU A 727 -22.49 13.46 -51.60
C GLU A 727 -23.54 12.35 -51.67
N VAL A 728 -24.51 12.39 -50.76
CA VAL A 728 -25.75 11.67 -50.98
C VAL A 728 -26.34 12.33 -52.21
N ALA A 729 -26.05 11.75 -53.37
CA ALA A 729 -26.76 12.03 -54.59
C ALA A 729 -28.26 11.93 -54.26
N PRO A 730 -29.11 12.88 -54.70
CA PRO A 730 -30.53 12.65 -54.65
C PRO A 730 -30.77 11.36 -55.44
N SER A 731 -31.24 10.31 -54.77
CA SER A 731 -31.56 9.04 -55.39
C SER A 731 -32.83 9.22 -56.23
N ASP A 732 -32.68 9.85 -57.38
CA ASP A 732 -33.62 9.76 -58.49
C ASP A 732 -33.21 8.52 -59.31
N THR A 733 -33.62 7.34 -58.85
CA THR A 733 -33.77 6.18 -59.73
C THR A 733 -35.08 5.46 -59.44
N PRO A 734 -35.80 5.03 -60.49
CA PRO A 734 -37.20 4.66 -60.43
C PRO A 734 -37.38 3.26 -59.84
N GLU A 735 -38.61 3.00 -59.41
CA GLU A 735 -39.20 1.68 -59.17
C GLU A 735 -38.72 0.65 -60.20
N GLU A 736 -37.95 -0.36 -59.76
CA GLU A 736 -37.90 -1.74 -60.28
C GLU A 736 -36.74 -2.48 -59.59
N ASP A 737 -37.04 -3.14 -58.46
CA ASP A 737 -36.42 -4.39 -57.97
C ASP A 737 -36.79 -4.59 -56.48
N ILE A 738 -38.01 -5.07 -56.24
CA ILE A 738 -38.43 -5.60 -54.93
C ILE A 738 -38.10 -7.08 -54.92
N MET A 739 -36.94 -7.48 -54.39
CA MET A 739 -36.75 -8.78 -53.72
C MET A 739 -35.66 -8.64 -52.64
N GLN A 740 -36.01 -9.05 -51.41
CA GLN A 740 -35.25 -8.95 -50.14
C GLN A 740 -35.29 -7.60 -49.42
N ALA A 741 -36.45 -7.26 -48.85
CA ALA A 741 -36.55 -6.23 -47.83
C ALA A 741 -36.13 -6.80 -46.46
N ASP A 742 -35.07 -6.24 -45.85
CA ASP A 742 -34.74 -6.45 -44.45
C ASP A 742 -35.94 -6.06 -43.57
N LEU A 743 -36.57 -7.05 -42.93
CA LEU A 743 -37.69 -6.80 -42.01
C LEU A 743 -37.19 -6.00 -40.79
N PRO A 744 -37.88 -4.93 -40.38
CA PRO A 744 -37.50 -4.16 -39.20
C PRO A 744 -37.44 -5.02 -37.93
N LYS A 745 -36.51 -4.73 -37.00
CA LYS A 745 -36.29 -5.53 -35.77
C LYS A 745 -37.55 -5.75 -34.92
N ASN A 746 -38.50 -4.82 -34.95
CA ASN A 746 -39.78 -4.96 -34.25
C ASN A 746 -40.75 -5.92 -34.94
N VAL A 747 -40.60 -6.15 -36.24
CA VAL A 747 -41.36 -7.15 -37.01
C VAL A 747 -40.75 -8.54 -36.80
N ILE A 748 -39.42 -8.67 -36.87
CA ILE A 748 -38.71 -9.95 -36.62
C ILE A 748 -39.07 -10.53 -35.25
N LYS A 749 -39.25 -9.69 -34.22
CA LYS A 749 -39.66 -10.12 -32.87
C LYS A 749 -41.07 -10.69 -32.78
N LEU A 750 -41.94 -10.41 -33.73
CA LEU A 750 -43.33 -10.90 -33.75
C LEU A 750 -43.41 -12.29 -34.40
N ILE A 751 -42.48 -12.61 -35.31
CA ILE A 751 -42.52 -13.82 -36.14
C ILE A 751 -42.49 -15.11 -35.30
N PRO A 752 -41.62 -15.29 -34.27
CA PRO A 752 -41.61 -16.52 -33.48
C PRO A 752 -42.97 -16.83 -32.83
N GLY A 753 -43.69 -15.79 -32.37
CA GLY A 753 -45.02 -15.98 -31.79
C GLY A 753 -46.10 -16.38 -32.81
N LEU A 754 -45.93 -16.02 -34.09
CA LEU A 754 -46.85 -16.43 -35.16
C LEU A 754 -46.60 -17.85 -35.68
N VAL A 755 -45.41 -18.39 -35.39
CA VAL A 755 -44.97 -19.72 -35.85
C VAL A 755 -45.15 -20.76 -34.75
N GLU A 756 -44.75 -20.41 -33.52
CA GLU A 756 -44.90 -21.27 -32.35
C GLU A 756 -46.26 -21.00 -31.71
N ASN A 757 -47.21 -21.94 -31.81
CA ASN A 757 -48.55 -21.90 -31.19
C ASN A 757 -48.56 -21.86 -29.64
N GLU A 758 -47.48 -21.41 -29.00
CA GLU A 758 -47.32 -21.37 -27.54
C GLU A 758 -47.87 -20.10 -26.87
N ARG A 759 -48.14 -19.02 -27.64
CA ARG A 759 -48.72 -17.77 -27.11
C ARG A 759 -50.15 -17.55 -27.61
N PRO A 760 -51.08 -17.05 -26.76
CA PRO A 760 -52.43 -16.72 -27.21
C PRO A 760 -52.40 -15.54 -28.20
N ASP A 761 -53.14 -15.66 -29.31
CA ASP A 761 -53.25 -14.67 -30.39
C ASP A 761 -53.50 -13.23 -29.91
N GLU A 762 -54.19 -13.07 -28.78
CA GLU A 762 -54.46 -11.77 -28.18
C GLU A 762 -53.19 -11.01 -27.75
N GLU A 763 -52.15 -11.71 -27.30
CA GLU A 763 -50.88 -11.09 -26.89
C GLU A 763 -50.05 -10.62 -28.10
N ILE A 764 -50.03 -11.41 -29.17
CA ILE A 764 -49.31 -11.08 -30.41
C ILE A 764 -50.03 -9.94 -31.13
N TYR A 765 -51.37 -9.99 -31.16
CA TYR A 765 -52.19 -8.89 -31.64
C TYR A 765 -51.92 -7.61 -30.86
N ALA A 766 -51.81 -7.66 -29.53
CA ALA A 766 -51.51 -6.49 -28.70
C ALA A 766 -50.12 -5.89 -29.03
N ALA A 767 -49.10 -6.73 -29.18
CA ALA A 767 -47.71 -6.32 -29.44
C ALA A 767 -47.47 -5.77 -30.87
N GLY A 768 -48.25 -6.23 -31.86
CA GLY A 768 -48.10 -5.79 -33.25
C GLY A 768 -48.74 -4.44 -33.57
N SER A 769 -48.25 -3.76 -34.61
CA SER A 769 -48.89 -2.55 -35.18
C SER A 769 -49.49 -2.86 -36.55
N ALA A 770 -50.45 -2.05 -37.02
CA ALA A 770 -51.03 -2.22 -38.36
C ALA A 770 -49.95 -2.22 -39.46
N ARG A 771 -48.90 -1.40 -39.29
CA ARG A 771 -47.75 -1.36 -40.20
C ARG A 771 -46.93 -2.65 -40.16
N ALA A 772 -46.70 -3.22 -38.97
CA ALA A 772 -45.99 -4.48 -38.82
C ALA A 772 -46.72 -5.64 -39.53
N PHE A 773 -48.04 -5.76 -39.33
CA PHE A 773 -48.83 -6.79 -40.01
C PHE A 773 -48.89 -6.59 -41.53
N SER A 774 -48.95 -5.34 -42.00
CA SER A 774 -48.91 -5.04 -43.43
C SER A 774 -47.59 -5.48 -44.10
N LEU A 775 -46.46 -5.35 -43.39
CA LEU A 775 -45.14 -5.77 -43.89
C LEU A 775 -45.00 -7.29 -43.89
N ILE A 776 -45.57 -7.98 -42.89
CA ILE A 776 -45.60 -9.44 -42.85
C ILE A 776 -46.45 -9.99 -44.01
N LEU A 777 -47.65 -9.43 -44.24
CA LEU A 777 -48.50 -9.82 -45.37
C LEU A 777 -47.81 -9.59 -46.73
N GLN A 778 -47.07 -8.48 -46.87
CA GLN A 778 -46.27 -8.21 -48.07
C GLN A 778 -45.12 -9.20 -48.24
N ALA A 779 -44.40 -9.53 -47.16
CA ALA A 779 -43.31 -10.52 -47.18
C ALA A 779 -43.82 -11.92 -47.54
N LEU A 780 -45.04 -12.27 -47.13
CA LEU A 780 -45.72 -13.52 -47.49
C LEU A 780 -46.45 -13.46 -48.84
N ASN A 781 -46.40 -12.32 -49.55
CA ASN A 781 -47.10 -12.07 -50.80
C ASN A 781 -48.62 -12.32 -50.75
N ILE A 782 -49.24 -12.05 -49.59
CA ILE A 782 -50.68 -12.20 -49.37
C ILE A 782 -51.38 -10.90 -49.78
N PRO A 783 -52.29 -10.93 -50.78
CA PRO A 783 -52.96 -9.73 -51.24
C PRO A 783 -53.95 -9.22 -50.19
N TYR A 784 -53.87 -7.92 -49.90
CA TYR A 784 -54.87 -7.17 -49.15
C TYR A 784 -55.14 -5.84 -49.87
N ASP A 785 -56.21 -5.15 -49.49
CA ASP A 785 -56.59 -3.88 -50.12
C ASP A 785 -55.53 -2.80 -49.84
N ASN A 786 -54.77 -2.42 -50.87
CA ASN A 786 -53.71 -1.41 -50.76
C ASN A 786 -54.25 0.02 -50.54
N SER A 787 -55.56 0.24 -50.68
CA SER A 787 -56.20 1.54 -50.37
C SER A 787 -56.51 1.72 -48.87
N LEU A 788 -56.23 0.71 -48.05
CA LEU A 788 -56.58 0.67 -46.64
C LEU A 788 -55.69 1.61 -45.81
N ASN A 789 -56.29 2.64 -45.21
CA ASN A 789 -55.55 3.61 -44.40
C ASN A 789 -55.05 2.98 -43.08
N LEU A 790 -53.74 2.72 -43.01
CA LEU A 790 -53.06 2.09 -41.86
C LEU A 790 -53.16 2.89 -40.54
N SER A 791 -53.57 4.16 -40.59
CA SER A 791 -53.80 5.01 -39.41
C SER A 791 -55.27 5.00 -38.92
N GLY A 792 -56.19 4.36 -39.65
CA GLY A 792 -57.61 4.31 -39.34
C GLY A 792 -57.97 3.38 -38.17
N ARG A 793 -59.01 3.74 -37.40
CA ARG A 793 -59.57 2.89 -36.32
C ARG A 793 -60.23 1.64 -36.92
N GLY A 794 -59.45 0.56 -37.02
CA GLY A 794 -59.93 -0.74 -37.52
C GLY A 794 -58.93 -1.47 -38.42
N ALA A 795 -57.98 -0.74 -39.02
CA ALA A 795 -57.01 -1.31 -39.97
C ALA A 795 -56.16 -2.44 -39.38
N LYS A 796 -55.74 -2.28 -38.11
CA LYS A 796 -54.99 -3.29 -37.37
C LYS A 796 -55.75 -4.62 -37.25
N ARG A 797 -57.06 -4.57 -37.00
CA ARG A 797 -57.93 -5.75 -36.82
C ARG A 797 -58.11 -6.47 -38.15
N VAL A 798 -58.42 -5.72 -39.22
CA VAL A 798 -58.62 -6.28 -40.57
C VAL A 798 -57.36 -6.98 -41.07
N LEU A 799 -56.18 -6.37 -40.93
CA LEU A 799 -54.92 -6.98 -41.36
C LEU A 799 -54.55 -8.21 -40.53
N TRP A 800 -54.84 -8.17 -39.23
CA TRP A 800 -54.63 -9.32 -38.35
C TRP A 800 -55.53 -10.51 -38.72
N ASP A 801 -56.83 -10.25 -38.92
CA ASP A 801 -57.80 -11.30 -39.26
C ASP A 801 -57.45 -11.96 -40.60
N ILE A 802 -56.95 -11.20 -41.59
CA ILE A 802 -56.44 -11.74 -42.86
C ILE A 802 -55.18 -12.58 -42.64
N LEU A 803 -54.23 -12.09 -41.84
CA LEU A 803 -52.97 -12.77 -41.57
C LEU A 803 -53.19 -14.12 -40.88
N ILE A 804 -53.95 -14.15 -39.79
CA ILE A 804 -54.23 -15.38 -39.03
C ILE A 804 -55.07 -16.35 -39.86
N SER A 805 -56.12 -15.87 -40.53
CA SER A 805 -56.94 -16.75 -41.38
C SER A 805 -56.14 -17.42 -42.50
N ARG A 806 -55.05 -16.80 -42.97
CA ARG A 806 -54.18 -17.39 -44.00
C ARG A 806 -53.11 -18.30 -43.42
N LEU A 807 -52.54 -17.96 -42.27
CA LEU A 807 -51.61 -18.84 -41.56
C LEU A 807 -52.30 -20.14 -41.10
N ASP A 808 -53.57 -20.06 -40.65
CA ASP A 808 -54.38 -21.24 -40.30
C ASP A 808 -54.74 -22.11 -41.51
N ALA A 809 -54.90 -21.50 -42.69
CA ALA A 809 -55.31 -22.19 -43.91
C ALA A 809 -54.14 -22.84 -44.68
N ASP A 810 -52.93 -22.29 -44.56
CA ASP A 810 -51.73 -22.75 -45.26
C ASP A 810 -50.52 -22.82 -44.32
N PRO A 811 -50.23 -23.99 -43.75
CA PRO A 811 -49.10 -24.19 -42.82
C PRO A 811 -47.72 -23.96 -43.46
N GLU A 812 -47.58 -23.99 -44.79
CA GLU A 812 -46.28 -23.76 -45.46
C GLU A 812 -45.80 -22.30 -45.28
N LEU A 813 -46.74 -21.36 -45.08
CA LEU A 813 -46.42 -19.96 -44.82
C LEU A 813 -45.66 -19.76 -43.49
N CYS A 814 -45.85 -20.64 -42.50
CA CYS A 814 -45.06 -20.62 -41.26
C CYS A 814 -43.59 -20.95 -41.51
N GLY A 815 -43.30 -21.87 -42.44
CA GLY A 815 -41.92 -22.19 -42.84
C GLY A 815 -41.24 -21.02 -43.58
N VAL A 816 -42.01 -20.27 -44.39
CA VAL A 816 -41.53 -19.05 -45.03
C VAL A 816 -41.24 -17.96 -43.98
N LEU A 817 -42.11 -17.81 -42.98
CA LEU A 817 -41.90 -16.90 -41.85
C LEU A 817 -40.62 -17.23 -41.06
N GLU A 818 -40.36 -18.50 -40.76
CA GLU A 818 -39.13 -18.93 -40.10
C GLU A 818 -37.87 -18.59 -40.91
N SER A 819 -37.92 -18.75 -42.23
CA SER A 819 -36.79 -18.44 -43.12
C SER A 819 -36.41 -16.95 -43.17
N LEU A 820 -37.33 -16.06 -42.73
CA LEU A 820 -37.11 -14.62 -42.65
C LEU A 820 -36.43 -14.20 -41.33
N ILE A 821 -36.23 -15.11 -40.39
CA ILE A 821 -35.51 -14.85 -39.14
C ILE A 821 -34.01 -15.05 -39.39
N PRO A 822 -33.15 -14.03 -39.21
CA PRO A 822 -31.70 -14.23 -39.32
C PRO A 822 -31.21 -15.22 -38.25
N PRO A 823 -30.25 -16.11 -38.56
CA PRO A 823 -29.73 -17.06 -37.59
C PRO A 823 -29.16 -16.34 -36.36
N PRO A 824 -29.33 -16.88 -35.14
CA PRO A 824 -28.78 -16.26 -33.94
C PRO A 824 -27.25 -16.16 -34.07
N PRO A 825 -26.62 -15.05 -33.64
CA PRO A 825 -25.17 -14.94 -33.68
C PRO A 825 -24.54 -16.05 -32.85
N VAL A 826 -23.68 -16.86 -33.46
CA VAL A 826 -22.91 -17.90 -32.78
C VAL A 826 -21.97 -17.21 -31.80
N ASN A 827 -22.29 -17.31 -30.52
CA ASN A 827 -21.49 -16.72 -29.46
C ASN A 827 -20.29 -17.65 -29.19
N HIS A 828 -19.24 -17.55 -30.01
CA HIS A 828 -17.98 -18.24 -29.74
C HIS A 828 -17.39 -17.68 -28.44
N SER A 829 -17.53 -18.44 -27.34
CA SER A 829 -16.99 -18.00 -26.06
C SER A 829 -15.46 -18.08 -26.11
N ARG A 830 -14.76 -16.96 -25.88
CA ARG A 830 -13.28 -16.84 -25.83
C ARG A 830 -12.63 -17.60 -24.64
N VAL A 831 -13.19 -18.73 -24.24
CA VAL A 831 -12.70 -19.52 -23.10
C VAL A 831 -11.49 -20.31 -23.56
N VAL A 832 -10.31 -19.98 -23.05
CA VAL A 832 -9.06 -20.73 -23.25
C VAL A 832 -8.77 -21.59 -22.01
N LEU A 833 -8.90 -21.01 -20.81
CA LEU A 833 -8.83 -21.73 -19.54
C LEU A 833 -10.19 -22.35 -19.19
N GLY A 834 -10.58 -23.37 -19.95
CA GLY A 834 -11.81 -24.13 -19.75
C GLY A 834 -11.71 -25.20 -18.67
N GLN A 835 -12.78 -25.99 -18.54
CA GLN A 835 -12.88 -27.07 -17.56
C GLN A 835 -11.75 -28.10 -17.68
N ASP A 836 -11.48 -28.58 -18.90
CA ASP A 836 -10.43 -29.55 -19.25
C ASP A 836 -9.02 -29.09 -18.81
N VAL A 837 -8.69 -27.83 -19.06
CA VAL A 837 -7.41 -27.24 -18.67
C VAL A 837 -7.34 -27.02 -17.16
N MET A 838 -8.41 -26.52 -16.55
CA MET A 838 -8.44 -26.22 -15.11
C MET A 838 -8.39 -27.49 -14.24
N GLU A 839 -9.02 -28.59 -14.66
CA GLU A 839 -8.92 -29.89 -13.98
C GLU A 839 -7.48 -30.40 -13.97
N CYS A 840 -6.78 -30.29 -15.10
CA CYS A 840 -5.35 -30.58 -15.21
C CYS A 840 -4.51 -29.73 -14.27
N VAL A 841 -4.75 -28.41 -14.22
CA VAL A 841 -4.03 -27.49 -13.33
C VAL A 841 -4.22 -27.87 -11.87
N TRP A 842 -5.47 -28.12 -11.45
CA TRP A 842 -5.74 -28.50 -10.06
C TRP A 842 -5.12 -29.85 -9.69
N HIS A 843 -5.09 -30.80 -10.62
CA HIS A 843 -4.42 -32.09 -10.44
C HIS A 843 -2.91 -31.91 -10.23
N ASP A 844 -2.22 -31.22 -11.14
CA ASP A 844 -0.77 -30.97 -11.05
C ASP A 844 -0.42 -30.23 -9.74
N MET A 845 -1.25 -29.27 -9.32
CA MET A 845 -1.11 -28.56 -8.04
C MET A 845 -1.12 -29.50 -6.81
N THR A 846 -1.81 -30.64 -6.87
CA THR A 846 -1.80 -31.61 -5.77
C THR A 846 -0.52 -32.45 -5.70
N LEU A 847 0.15 -32.62 -6.84
CA LEU A 847 1.39 -33.37 -6.98
C LEU A 847 2.63 -32.51 -6.69
N SER A 848 2.58 -31.20 -6.99
CA SER A 848 3.70 -30.28 -6.80
C SER A 848 4.15 -30.14 -5.35
N GLN A 849 5.44 -30.37 -5.11
CA GLN A 849 6.12 -30.14 -3.84
C GLN A 849 6.68 -28.73 -3.83
N ILE A 850 6.03 -27.84 -3.07
CA ILE A 850 6.35 -26.41 -3.03
C ILE A 850 6.99 -26.06 -1.67
N PRO A 851 8.12 -25.33 -1.64
CA PRO A 851 8.71 -24.84 -0.40
C PRO A 851 7.76 -23.96 0.40
N THR A 852 7.89 -24.00 1.73
CA THR A 852 6.95 -23.33 2.64
C THR A 852 7.00 -21.82 2.64
N TRP A 853 8.07 -21.22 2.13
CA TRP A 853 8.16 -19.76 1.97
C TRP A 853 7.44 -19.23 0.72
N VAL A 854 7.08 -20.12 -0.22
CA VAL A 854 6.30 -19.74 -1.41
C VAL A 854 4.83 -19.64 -1.01
N ALA A 855 4.16 -18.56 -1.44
CA ALA A 855 2.74 -18.40 -1.16
C ALA A 855 1.93 -19.54 -1.78
N THR A 856 0.96 -20.08 -1.04
CA THR A 856 0.11 -21.15 -1.58
C THR A 856 -1.06 -20.56 -2.36
N ALA A 857 -1.23 -21.02 -3.60
CA ALA A 857 -2.43 -20.73 -4.38
C ALA A 857 -3.61 -21.55 -3.84
N PRO A 858 -4.84 -20.99 -3.80
CA PRO A 858 -6.02 -21.75 -3.42
C PRO A 858 -6.26 -22.92 -4.37
N ARG A 859 -6.51 -24.14 -3.86
CA ARG A 859 -6.67 -25.34 -4.70
C ARG A 859 -7.81 -25.29 -5.73
N ASN A 860 -8.81 -24.43 -5.52
CA ASN A 860 -10.00 -24.30 -6.37
C ASN A 860 -10.14 -22.89 -6.98
N TRP A 861 -9.02 -22.24 -7.26
CA TRP A 861 -9.00 -20.95 -7.93
C TRP A 861 -9.65 -21.03 -9.33
N GLY A 862 -10.30 -19.96 -9.77
CA GLY A 862 -11.09 -19.94 -11.01
C GLY A 862 -12.58 -20.23 -10.81
N THR A 863 -13.00 -20.76 -9.66
CA THR A 863 -14.42 -20.99 -9.34
C THR A 863 -15.12 -19.74 -8.77
N ALA A 864 -16.41 -19.56 -9.07
CA ALA A 864 -17.22 -18.44 -8.57
C ALA A 864 -17.34 -18.40 -7.03
N ARG A 865 -17.12 -19.54 -6.34
CA ARG A 865 -17.14 -19.64 -4.88
C ARG A 865 -15.91 -18.98 -4.22
N ARG A 866 -14.82 -18.76 -4.97
CA ARG A 866 -13.58 -18.20 -4.43
C ARG A 866 -13.56 -16.68 -4.64
N GLY A 867 -13.28 -15.95 -3.56
CA GLY A 867 -13.16 -14.49 -3.58
C GLY A 867 -11.93 -13.97 -4.33
N LYS A 868 -11.60 -12.69 -4.11
CA LYS A 868 -10.47 -12.00 -4.76
C LYS A 868 -9.14 -12.68 -4.40
N LEU A 869 -8.33 -12.98 -5.42
CA LEU A 869 -6.96 -13.48 -5.26
C LEU A 869 -6.00 -12.30 -5.01
N SER A 870 -5.00 -12.49 -4.16
CA SER A 870 -3.94 -11.50 -3.91
C SER A 870 -2.87 -11.52 -5.01
N ALA A 871 -2.06 -10.44 -5.10
CA ALA A 871 -0.93 -10.35 -6.03
C ALA A 871 0.01 -11.56 -5.91
N ALA A 872 0.27 -11.95 -4.66
CA ALA A 872 1.04 -13.11 -4.27
C ALA A 872 0.54 -14.42 -4.91
N GLN A 873 -0.77 -14.62 -4.91
CA GLN A 873 -1.41 -15.82 -5.44
C GLN A 873 -1.40 -15.81 -6.96
N TRP A 874 -1.69 -14.67 -7.59
CA TRP A 874 -1.59 -14.52 -9.05
C TRP A 874 -0.19 -14.85 -9.55
N ARG A 875 0.84 -14.31 -8.88
CA ARG A 875 2.23 -14.60 -9.24
C ARG A 875 2.51 -16.10 -9.20
N VAL A 876 2.18 -16.79 -8.12
CA VAL A 876 2.41 -18.24 -8.00
C VAL A 876 1.60 -19.03 -9.03
N ILE A 877 0.35 -18.66 -9.28
CA ILE A 877 -0.46 -19.30 -10.32
C ILE A 877 0.21 -19.15 -11.69
N CYS A 878 0.68 -17.95 -12.04
CA CYS A 878 1.16 -17.66 -13.39
C CYS A 878 2.63 -18.01 -13.62
N THR A 879 3.48 -18.02 -12.58
CA THR A 879 4.91 -18.32 -12.72
C THR A 879 5.26 -19.76 -12.32
N ILE A 880 4.33 -20.50 -11.72
CA ILE A 880 4.55 -21.89 -11.30
C ILE A 880 3.48 -22.80 -11.91
N HIS A 881 2.22 -22.66 -11.49
CA HIS A 881 1.21 -23.67 -11.81
C HIS A 881 0.81 -23.69 -13.30
N LEU A 882 0.59 -22.53 -13.90
CA LEU A 882 0.24 -22.45 -15.32
C LEU A 882 1.40 -22.88 -16.23
N PRO A 883 2.67 -22.47 -16.03
CA PRO A 883 3.78 -22.99 -16.82
C PRO A 883 3.91 -24.51 -16.74
N ILE A 884 3.82 -25.10 -15.54
CA ILE A 884 3.86 -26.57 -15.35
C ILE A 884 2.79 -27.26 -16.21
N THR A 885 1.55 -26.81 -16.16
CA THR A 885 0.46 -27.49 -16.86
C THR A 885 0.38 -27.12 -18.34
N LEU A 886 0.46 -25.84 -18.70
CA LEU A 886 0.25 -25.38 -20.07
C LEU A 886 1.38 -25.82 -21.02
N ILE A 887 2.63 -25.84 -20.56
CA ILE A 887 3.74 -26.37 -21.38
C ILE A 887 3.55 -27.87 -21.61
N SER A 888 3.09 -28.61 -20.60
CA SER A 888 2.74 -30.03 -20.75
C SER A 888 1.66 -30.28 -21.79
N LEU A 889 0.65 -29.41 -21.86
CA LEU A 889 -0.52 -29.60 -22.71
C LEU A 889 -0.33 -29.07 -24.13
N TRP A 890 0.30 -27.89 -24.27
CA TRP A 890 0.35 -27.16 -25.55
C TRP A 890 1.76 -27.05 -26.13
N GLY A 891 2.81 -27.40 -25.39
CA GLY A 891 4.19 -27.23 -25.83
C GLY A 891 4.61 -28.10 -27.02
N GLN A 892 3.87 -29.20 -27.27
CA GLN A 892 4.04 -30.07 -28.45
C GLN A 892 2.92 -29.92 -29.48
N GLU A 893 1.91 -29.07 -29.25
CA GLU A 893 0.88 -28.81 -30.25
C GLU A 893 1.40 -27.85 -31.34
N GLU A 894 0.72 -27.83 -32.49
CA GLU A 894 0.98 -26.88 -33.58
C GLU A 894 -0.21 -25.93 -33.74
N GLY A 895 0.06 -24.70 -34.20
CA GLY A 895 -0.96 -23.68 -34.45
C GLY A 895 -1.26 -22.79 -33.23
N ARG A 896 -2.46 -22.20 -33.22
CA ARG A 896 -2.81 -21.07 -32.35
C ARG A 896 -2.62 -21.32 -30.84
N LYS A 897 -2.85 -22.54 -30.35
CA LYS A 897 -2.64 -22.87 -28.93
C LYS A 897 -1.17 -22.77 -28.51
N LYS A 898 -0.24 -23.10 -29.41
CA LYS A 898 1.19 -22.89 -29.20
C LYS A 898 1.54 -21.40 -29.18
N ASP A 899 1.00 -20.63 -30.12
CA ASP A 899 1.23 -19.17 -30.13
C ASP A 899 0.70 -18.49 -28.84
N LEU A 900 -0.45 -18.96 -28.32
CA LEU A 900 -0.99 -18.53 -27.04
C LEU A 900 -0.07 -18.87 -25.86
N LEU A 901 0.52 -20.08 -25.86
CA LEU A 901 1.51 -20.50 -24.87
C LEU A 901 2.76 -19.62 -24.93
N ASP A 902 3.33 -19.46 -26.11
CA ASP A 902 4.58 -18.71 -26.33
C ASP A 902 4.41 -17.26 -25.87
N ASN A 903 3.30 -16.62 -26.27
CA ASN A 903 2.96 -15.28 -25.82
C ASN A 903 2.80 -15.19 -24.28
N PHE A 904 2.14 -16.17 -23.65
CA PHE A 904 2.04 -16.22 -22.19
C PHE A 904 3.40 -16.42 -21.51
N MET A 905 4.27 -17.27 -22.07
CA MET A 905 5.60 -17.51 -21.53
C MET A 905 6.51 -16.29 -21.65
N HIS A 906 6.38 -15.46 -22.69
CA HIS A 906 7.04 -14.14 -22.73
C HIS A 906 6.65 -13.26 -21.53
N LEU A 907 5.35 -13.23 -21.16
CA LEU A 907 4.92 -12.53 -19.94
C LEU A 907 5.54 -13.17 -18.68
N VAL A 908 5.54 -14.50 -18.57
CA VAL A 908 6.11 -15.20 -17.41
C VAL A 908 7.60 -14.89 -17.23
N CYS A 909 8.39 -14.99 -18.30
CA CYS A 909 9.83 -14.68 -18.31
C CYS A 909 10.07 -13.23 -17.88
N ALA A 910 9.35 -12.26 -18.48
CA ALA A 910 9.47 -10.86 -18.12
C ALA A 910 9.15 -10.61 -16.63
N VAL A 911 8.09 -11.21 -16.09
CA VAL A 911 7.75 -11.03 -14.67
C VAL A 911 8.77 -11.67 -13.74
N GLN A 912 9.33 -12.83 -14.10
CA GLN A 912 10.39 -13.46 -13.31
C GLN A 912 11.67 -12.60 -13.32
N LEU A 913 12.12 -12.12 -14.49
CA LEU A 913 13.26 -11.22 -14.64
C LEU A 913 13.10 -9.94 -13.80
N ALA A 914 11.93 -9.29 -13.87
CA ALA A 914 11.66 -8.07 -13.10
C ALA A 914 11.65 -8.29 -11.57
N ASN A 915 11.46 -9.52 -11.10
CA ASN A 915 11.38 -9.86 -9.68
C ASN A 915 12.66 -10.48 -9.11
N LEU A 916 13.74 -10.55 -9.90
CA LEU A 916 15.06 -10.96 -9.40
C LEU A 916 15.58 -10.00 -8.33
N ARG A 917 16.42 -10.53 -7.42
CA ARG A 917 17.06 -9.72 -6.37
C ARG A 917 18.26 -8.93 -6.87
N VAL A 918 18.70 -9.18 -8.10
CA VAL A 918 19.74 -8.38 -8.76
C VAL A 918 19.18 -7.80 -10.05
N SER A 919 19.80 -6.73 -10.51
CA SER A 919 19.52 -6.11 -11.81
C SER A 919 20.84 -5.89 -12.53
N SER A 920 20.89 -6.17 -13.83
CA SER A 920 21.98 -5.80 -14.72
C SER A 920 21.41 -5.19 -16.01
N PRO A 921 22.20 -4.42 -16.78
CA PRO A 921 21.76 -3.91 -18.08
C PRO A 921 21.23 -5.03 -18.99
N ARG A 922 21.93 -6.18 -19.04
CA ARG A 922 21.51 -7.35 -19.82
C ARG A 922 20.16 -7.93 -19.38
N GLN A 923 19.93 -8.03 -18.06
CA GLN A 923 18.64 -8.50 -17.53
C GLN A 923 17.49 -7.53 -17.89
N ALA A 924 17.76 -6.23 -17.89
CA ALA A 924 16.78 -5.23 -18.31
C ALA A 924 16.50 -5.28 -19.81
N ASP A 925 17.50 -5.58 -20.63
CA ASP A 925 17.32 -5.77 -22.08
C ASP A 925 16.53 -7.04 -22.40
N ALA A 926 16.84 -8.16 -21.72
CA ALA A 926 16.05 -9.39 -21.81
C ALA A 926 14.60 -9.17 -21.35
N TYR A 927 14.39 -8.39 -20.29
CA TYR A 927 13.05 -7.99 -19.85
C TYR A 927 12.30 -7.23 -20.95
N ASP A 928 12.93 -6.22 -21.56
CA ASP A 928 12.31 -5.40 -22.61
C ASP A 928 11.98 -6.24 -23.84
N GLN A 929 12.85 -7.17 -24.24
CA GLN A 929 12.60 -8.08 -25.35
C GLN A 929 11.37 -8.97 -25.09
N HIS A 930 11.30 -9.64 -23.95
CA HIS A 930 10.15 -10.48 -23.61
C HIS A 930 8.86 -9.66 -23.44
N MET A 931 8.92 -8.49 -22.80
CA MET A 931 7.73 -7.65 -22.61
C MET A 931 7.22 -7.07 -23.93
N LEU A 932 8.11 -6.68 -24.85
CA LEU A 932 7.74 -6.22 -26.18
C LEU A 932 7.08 -7.34 -26.99
N ALA A 933 7.71 -8.52 -27.05
CA ALA A 933 7.15 -9.70 -27.73
C ALA A 933 5.77 -10.08 -27.18
N TYR A 934 5.57 -9.98 -25.86
CA TYR A 934 4.27 -10.19 -25.24
C TYR A 934 3.21 -9.18 -25.71
N VAL A 935 3.54 -7.88 -25.72
CA VAL A 935 2.59 -6.82 -26.09
C VAL A 935 2.23 -6.90 -27.58
N GLU A 936 3.21 -7.16 -28.45
CA GLU A 936 2.99 -7.36 -29.89
C GLU A 936 2.20 -8.64 -30.17
N GLY A 937 2.50 -9.73 -29.44
CA GLY A 937 1.74 -10.98 -29.48
C GLY A 937 0.28 -10.78 -29.12
N ILE A 938 -0.06 -9.88 -28.18
CA ILE A 938 -1.46 -9.54 -27.89
C ILE A 938 -2.14 -8.92 -29.11
N GLN A 939 -1.48 -7.98 -29.79
CA GLN A 939 -2.06 -7.29 -30.95
C GLN A 939 -2.33 -8.26 -32.12
N HIS A 940 -1.47 -9.26 -32.28
CA HIS A 940 -1.62 -10.28 -33.32
C HIS A 940 -2.67 -11.35 -32.95
N LEU A 941 -2.60 -11.89 -31.74
CA LEU A 941 -3.44 -13.01 -31.31
C LEU A 941 -4.86 -12.57 -30.95
N TYR A 942 -5.03 -11.34 -30.45
CA TYR A 942 -6.32 -10.82 -29.99
C TYR A 942 -6.66 -9.50 -30.72
N PRO A 943 -6.99 -9.56 -32.02
CA PRO A 943 -7.30 -8.37 -32.82
C PRO A 943 -8.55 -7.62 -32.35
N ASP A 944 -9.34 -8.25 -31.48
CA ASP A 944 -10.54 -7.71 -30.88
C ASP A 944 -10.33 -7.12 -29.46
N GLU A 945 -9.10 -7.11 -28.94
CA GLU A 945 -8.76 -6.48 -27.67
C GLU A 945 -7.85 -5.25 -27.89
N LYS A 946 -8.13 -4.17 -27.15
CA LYS A 946 -7.26 -2.98 -27.16
C LYS A 946 -6.18 -3.08 -26.08
N LEU A 947 -4.98 -2.61 -26.40
CA LEU A 947 -3.93 -2.41 -25.41
C LEU A 947 -4.40 -1.44 -24.31
N ARG A 948 -3.88 -1.65 -23.11
CA ARG A 948 -4.24 -0.89 -21.91
C ARG A 948 -3.06 -0.06 -21.44
N PRO A 949 -3.30 1.04 -20.71
CA PRO A 949 -2.23 1.83 -20.12
C PRO A 949 -1.24 1.01 -19.28
N THR A 950 -1.69 -0.09 -18.67
CA THR A 950 -0.82 -1.01 -17.92
C THR A 950 0.14 -1.81 -18.81
N HIS A 951 -0.23 -2.14 -20.05
CA HIS A 951 0.69 -2.75 -21.02
C HIS A 951 1.81 -1.77 -21.37
N HIS A 952 1.44 -0.52 -21.67
CA HIS A 952 2.42 0.53 -21.95
C HIS A 952 3.31 0.86 -20.74
N ALA A 953 2.75 0.95 -19.53
CA ALA A 953 3.55 1.16 -18.32
C ALA A 953 4.55 0.02 -18.04
N ALA A 954 4.21 -1.23 -18.41
CA ALA A 954 5.12 -2.36 -18.24
C ALA A 954 6.37 -2.26 -19.13
N LEU A 955 6.25 -1.70 -20.33
CA LEU A 955 7.38 -1.47 -21.24
C LEU A 955 8.42 -0.45 -20.71
N HIS A 956 8.08 0.27 -19.64
CA HIS A 956 8.98 1.20 -18.94
C HIS A 956 9.64 0.58 -17.68
N ILE A 957 9.28 -0.64 -17.30
CA ILE A 957 9.89 -1.30 -16.13
C ILE A 957 11.37 -1.61 -16.40
N GLY A 958 11.76 -1.95 -17.63
CA GLY A 958 13.16 -2.11 -18.00
C GLY A 958 14.01 -0.86 -17.75
N ASP A 959 13.49 0.33 -18.07
CA ASP A 959 14.16 1.60 -17.73
C ASP A 959 14.39 1.75 -16.24
N SER A 960 13.41 1.32 -15.46
CA SER A 960 13.49 1.38 -14.01
C SER A 960 14.48 0.36 -13.45
N LEU A 961 14.63 -0.82 -14.07
CA LEU A 961 15.64 -1.82 -13.72
C LEU A 961 17.06 -1.33 -14.02
N ARG A 962 17.26 -0.65 -15.17
CA ARG A 962 18.55 -0.03 -15.55
C ARG A 962 18.92 1.12 -14.63
N ASN A 963 18.00 2.04 -14.41
CA ASN A 963 18.32 3.34 -13.83
C ASN A 963 18.12 3.43 -12.30
N MET A 964 17.28 2.57 -11.72
CA MET A 964 17.05 2.49 -10.25
C MET A 964 17.41 1.12 -9.65
N GLY A 965 17.91 0.17 -10.45
CA GLY A 965 18.27 -1.15 -9.95
C GLY A 965 17.07 -2.04 -9.59
N PRO A 966 17.29 -3.11 -8.80
CA PRO A 966 16.33 -4.19 -8.63
C PRO A 966 15.08 -3.76 -7.84
N VAL A 967 13.93 -4.32 -8.21
CA VAL A 967 12.61 -3.99 -7.62
C VAL A 967 12.58 -4.13 -6.09
N HIS A 968 13.26 -5.13 -5.53
CA HIS A 968 13.21 -5.39 -4.09
C HIS A 968 13.83 -4.23 -3.26
N ALA A 969 14.72 -3.43 -3.85
CA ALA A 969 15.26 -2.24 -3.20
C ALA A 969 14.17 -1.16 -2.98
N ARG A 970 13.09 -1.18 -3.75
CA ARG A 970 11.98 -0.21 -3.75
C ARG A 970 10.61 -0.89 -3.64
N SER A 971 10.47 -1.73 -2.61
CA SER A 971 9.40 -2.72 -2.48
C SER A 971 8.07 -2.15 -1.94
N THR A 972 7.04 -2.04 -2.79
CA THR A 972 5.65 -1.75 -2.37
C THR A 972 4.99 -2.80 -1.46
N PRO A 973 5.27 -4.12 -1.53
CA PRO A 973 4.70 -5.10 -0.59
C PRO A 973 4.98 -4.83 0.90
N CYS A 974 5.95 -3.97 1.24
CA CYS A 974 6.16 -3.54 2.62
C CYS A 974 4.95 -2.79 3.17
N PHE A 975 4.36 -1.89 2.38
CA PHE A 975 3.28 -1.02 2.84
C PHE A 975 1.97 -1.80 3.02
N GLU A 976 1.66 -2.76 2.13
CA GLU A 976 0.52 -3.68 2.32
C GLU A 976 0.65 -4.48 3.64
N ARG A 977 1.87 -4.89 4.01
CA ARG A 977 2.12 -5.58 5.28
C ARG A 977 1.90 -4.66 6.47
N ASN A 978 2.35 -3.41 6.38
CA ASN A 978 2.13 -2.42 7.43
C ASN A 978 0.63 -2.05 7.56
N ILE A 979 -0.12 -2.04 6.46
CA ILE A 979 -1.59 -1.93 6.48
C ILE A 979 -2.23 -3.13 7.18
N ASN A 980 -1.82 -4.36 6.87
CA ASN A 980 -2.29 -5.55 7.59
C ASN A 980 -1.96 -5.49 9.08
N PHE A 981 -0.83 -4.89 9.45
CA PHE A 981 -0.49 -4.60 10.84
C PHE A 981 -1.48 -3.61 11.47
N PHE A 982 -1.85 -2.53 10.77
CA PHE A 982 -2.88 -1.59 11.27
C PHE A 982 -4.22 -2.27 11.55
N HIS A 983 -4.60 -3.29 10.77
CA HIS A 983 -5.82 -4.07 11.04
C HIS A 983 -5.76 -4.93 12.31
N ARG A 984 -4.56 -5.20 12.86
CA ARG A 984 -4.39 -5.94 14.13
C ARG A 984 -4.39 -5.02 15.36
N VAL A 985 -4.22 -3.71 15.18
CA VAL A 985 -4.15 -2.74 16.28
C VAL A 985 -5.54 -2.56 16.91
N ASN A 986 -5.59 -2.46 18.24
CA ASN A 986 -6.81 -2.08 18.95
C ASN A 986 -7.16 -0.62 18.66
N ILE A 987 -8.29 -0.39 17.97
CA ILE A 987 -8.77 0.94 17.61
C ILE A 987 -9.96 1.39 18.47
N ASN A 988 -10.10 2.70 18.65
CA ASN A 988 -11.24 3.32 19.33
C ASN A 988 -12.53 3.32 18.47
N SER A 989 -12.48 2.83 17.23
CA SER A 989 -13.58 2.78 16.25
C SER A 989 -14.22 4.14 15.90
N HIS A 990 -13.58 5.26 16.24
CA HIS A 990 -14.04 6.61 15.94
C HIS A 990 -13.24 7.20 14.77
N VAL A 991 -13.84 7.25 13.58
CA VAL A 991 -13.21 7.84 12.38
C VAL A 991 -12.84 9.30 12.64
N GLY A 992 -11.64 9.71 12.23
CA GLY A 992 -11.09 11.04 12.54
C GLY A 992 -10.34 11.11 13.88
N GLN A 993 -10.34 10.02 14.66
CA GLN A 993 -9.54 9.84 15.87
C GLN A 993 -8.76 8.52 15.85
N LEU A 994 -9.29 7.47 15.23
CA LEU A 994 -8.65 6.16 15.15
C LEU A 994 -7.30 6.22 14.44
N GLU A 995 -7.14 7.11 13.46
CA GLU A 995 -5.91 7.27 12.69
C GLU A 995 -4.74 7.72 13.57
N GLY A 996 -5.01 8.59 14.54
CA GLY A 996 -4.03 8.96 15.56
C GLY A 996 -3.66 7.77 16.47
N SER A 997 -4.64 6.93 16.84
CA SER A 997 -4.37 5.71 17.61
C SER A 997 -3.51 4.71 16.84
N LEU A 998 -3.77 4.53 15.54
CA LEU A 998 -2.96 3.69 14.65
C LEU A 998 -1.51 4.19 14.56
N LEU A 999 -1.32 5.50 14.38
CA LEU A 999 0.02 6.12 14.34
C LEU A 999 0.78 5.89 15.65
N VAL A 1000 0.15 6.19 16.79
CA VAL A 1000 0.77 6.03 18.12
C VAL A 1000 1.12 4.57 18.39
N ALA A 1001 0.21 3.64 18.11
CA ALA A 1001 0.47 2.21 18.27
C ALA A 1001 1.62 1.72 17.39
N SER A 1002 1.67 2.16 16.12
CA SER A 1002 2.75 1.82 15.19
C SER A 1002 4.10 2.34 15.68
N ALA A 1003 4.17 3.59 16.12
CA ALA A 1003 5.40 4.17 16.63
C ALA A 1003 5.86 3.50 17.94
N CYS A 1004 4.95 3.25 18.88
CA CYS A 1004 5.27 2.53 20.12
C CYS A 1004 5.78 1.11 19.82
N ASN A 1005 5.15 0.38 18.89
CA ASN A 1005 5.61 -0.93 18.44
C ASN A 1005 7.05 -0.88 17.91
N ALA A 1006 7.32 0.06 16.99
CA ALA A 1006 8.63 0.29 16.40
C ALA A 1006 9.70 0.59 17.46
N ASN A 1007 9.40 1.48 18.42
CA ASN A 1007 10.33 1.87 19.47
C ASN A 1007 10.62 0.73 20.45
N VAL A 1008 9.62 -0.06 20.84
CA VAL A 1008 9.81 -1.23 21.72
C VAL A 1008 10.67 -2.29 21.02
N ARG A 1009 10.44 -2.55 19.72
CA ARG A 1009 11.25 -3.49 18.93
C ARG A 1009 12.71 -3.05 18.83
N ALA A 1010 12.95 -1.77 18.54
CA ALA A 1010 14.30 -1.21 18.52
C ALA A 1010 15.00 -1.43 19.86
N MET A 1011 14.36 -1.08 20.97
CA MET A 1011 14.93 -1.23 22.31
C MET A 1011 15.31 -2.69 22.65
N VAL A 1012 14.42 -3.65 22.36
CA VAL A 1012 14.68 -5.07 22.62
C VAL A 1012 15.80 -5.63 21.75
N THR A 1013 15.98 -5.08 20.54
CA THR A 1013 17.00 -5.52 19.58
C THR A 1013 18.37 -4.94 19.91
N ASP A 1014 18.43 -3.64 20.21
CA ASP A 1014 19.69 -2.90 20.27
C ASP A 1014 20.36 -2.95 21.66
N ASP A 1015 19.59 -2.98 22.75
CA ASP A 1015 20.15 -3.01 24.10
C ASP A 1015 20.48 -4.44 24.51
N LYS A 1016 21.75 -4.82 24.32
CA LYS A 1016 22.28 -6.15 24.69
C LYS A 1016 22.04 -6.51 26.15
N ASN A 1017 22.08 -5.53 27.06
CA ASN A 1017 21.82 -5.78 28.49
C ASN A 1017 20.33 -6.07 28.71
N MET A 1018 19.43 -5.28 28.12
CA MET A 1018 18.00 -5.56 28.17
C MET A 1018 17.66 -6.91 27.53
N ARG A 1019 18.18 -7.19 26.33
CA ARG A 1019 17.96 -8.45 25.62
C ARG A 1019 18.38 -9.66 26.46
N SER A 1020 19.52 -9.57 27.15
CA SER A 1020 20.01 -10.64 28.04
C SER A 1020 19.07 -10.94 29.22
N GLN A 1021 18.27 -9.96 29.65
CA GLN A 1021 17.33 -10.10 30.77
C GLN A 1021 15.99 -10.71 30.34
N VAL A 1022 15.67 -10.71 29.04
CA VAL A 1022 14.40 -11.22 28.49
C VAL A 1022 14.62 -12.22 27.35
N LEU A 1023 15.70 -13.01 27.40
CA LEU A 1023 16.08 -13.95 26.33
C LEU A 1023 14.94 -14.91 25.97
N ASP A 1024 14.32 -15.58 26.95
CA ASP A 1024 13.22 -16.51 26.71
C ASP A 1024 12.02 -15.85 26.01
N LEU A 1025 11.73 -14.58 26.36
CA LEU A 1025 10.68 -13.80 25.73
C LEU A 1025 11.04 -13.49 24.27
N VAL A 1026 12.29 -13.09 24.01
CA VAL A 1026 12.78 -12.78 22.66
C VAL A 1026 12.78 -14.03 21.80
N GLU A 1027 13.27 -15.16 22.29
CA GLU A 1027 13.23 -16.45 21.58
C GLU A 1027 11.78 -16.86 21.26
N THR A 1028 10.85 -16.65 22.20
CA THR A 1028 9.42 -16.91 21.97
C THR A 1028 8.84 -15.96 20.92
N MET A 1029 9.20 -14.68 20.95
CA MET A 1029 8.79 -13.70 19.94
C MET A 1029 9.30 -14.09 18.55
N GLU A 1030 10.59 -14.42 18.43
CA GLU A 1030 11.21 -14.87 17.18
C GLU A 1030 10.59 -16.18 16.68
N ALA A 1031 10.21 -17.09 17.60
CA ALA A 1031 9.50 -18.32 17.26
C ALA A 1031 8.09 -18.03 16.71
N ILE A 1032 7.30 -17.18 17.37
CA ILE A 1032 5.96 -16.76 16.91
C ILE A 1032 6.06 -16.05 15.56
N GLU A 1033 6.98 -15.10 15.45
CA GLU A 1033 7.23 -14.38 14.20
C GLU A 1033 7.58 -15.38 13.11
N SER A 1034 8.53 -16.30 13.30
CA SER A 1034 8.84 -17.33 12.30
C SER A 1034 7.68 -18.30 11.94
N GLU A 1035 6.62 -18.38 12.74
CA GLU A 1035 5.35 -19.03 12.36
C GLU A 1035 4.49 -18.13 11.48
N ASP A 1036 4.33 -16.86 11.86
CA ASP A 1036 3.60 -15.85 11.10
C ASP A 1036 4.29 -15.53 9.76
N ILE A 1037 5.62 -15.60 9.70
CA ILE A 1037 6.46 -15.49 8.48
C ILE A 1037 6.05 -16.56 7.44
N ARG A 1038 5.61 -17.74 7.88
CA ARG A 1038 5.10 -18.82 7.01
C ARG A 1038 3.72 -18.50 6.43
N GLY A 1039 2.93 -17.64 7.08
CA GLY A 1039 1.66 -17.10 6.57
C GLY A 1039 1.79 -15.76 5.84
N PHE A 1040 2.82 -14.97 6.18
CA PHE A 1040 3.09 -13.62 5.71
C PHE A 1040 4.60 -13.43 5.43
N ARG A 1041 5.03 -13.95 4.27
CA ARG A 1041 6.23 -13.57 3.47
C ARG A 1041 7.29 -12.71 4.18
N LEU A 1042 8.21 -13.36 4.89
CA LEU A 1042 9.36 -12.70 5.53
C LEU A 1042 10.71 -13.37 5.19
N ALA A 1043 10.74 -14.26 4.18
CA ALA A 1043 11.98 -14.77 3.58
C ALA A 1043 12.79 -13.69 2.81
N SER A 1044 12.34 -12.43 2.81
CA SER A 1044 13.03 -11.29 2.20
C SER A 1044 13.73 -10.37 3.20
N ILE A 1045 13.66 -10.66 4.50
CA ILE A 1045 14.17 -9.80 5.59
C ILE A 1045 15.28 -10.48 6.41
N LEU A 1046 15.56 -11.75 6.14
CA LEU A 1046 16.78 -12.39 6.64
C LEU A 1046 17.96 -11.87 5.82
N ASP A 1047 18.95 -11.33 6.53
CA ASP A 1047 20.17 -10.68 6.03
C ASP A 1047 20.76 -11.38 4.78
N PRO A 1048 20.62 -10.80 3.57
CA PRO A 1048 21.22 -11.34 2.35
C PRO A 1048 22.74 -11.10 2.28
N SER A 1049 23.27 -10.19 3.10
CA SER A 1049 24.70 -9.88 3.24
C SER A 1049 25.39 -10.76 4.28
N SER A 1050 24.64 -11.45 5.14
CA SER A 1050 25.19 -12.45 6.05
C SER A 1050 25.67 -13.66 5.25
N SER A 1051 26.99 -13.75 5.06
CA SER A 1051 27.64 -14.99 4.63
C SER A 1051 27.51 -16.10 5.67
N GLU A 1052 27.22 -15.74 6.93
CA GLU A 1052 26.96 -16.73 7.97
C GLU A 1052 25.52 -17.25 7.89
N PRO A 1053 25.30 -18.57 7.97
CA PRO A 1053 23.95 -19.12 8.08
C PRO A 1053 23.32 -18.61 9.37
N THR A 1054 22.23 -17.85 9.26
CA THR A 1054 21.53 -17.31 10.42
C THR A 1054 21.07 -18.48 11.27
N LYS A 1055 21.43 -18.49 12.56
CA LYS A 1055 21.07 -19.52 13.55
C LYS A 1055 19.57 -19.49 13.90
N ASN A 1056 18.69 -19.46 12.91
CA ASN A 1056 17.24 -19.68 13.10
C ASN A 1056 16.92 -21.17 13.27
N CYS A 1057 17.90 -22.00 13.61
CA CYS A 1057 17.68 -23.39 13.98
C CYS A 1057 16.89 -23.40 15.29
N ARG A 1058 15.61 -23.77 15.22
CA ARG A 1058 14.70 -23.93 16.37
C ARG A 1058 15.21 -24.89 17.46
N LEU A 1059 16.32 -25.58 17.22
CA LEU A 1059 17.00 -26.50 18.13
C LEU A 1059 18.51 -26.34 17.89
N GLY A 1060 19.30 -26.13 18.95
CA GLY A 1060 20.75 -26.31 18.86
C GLY A 1060 21.05 -27.68 18.25
N GLY A 1061 21.91 -27.74 17.23
CA GLY A 1061 22.10 -28.95 16.41
C GLY A 1061 22.29 -30.21 17.25
N THR A 1062 21.52 -31.26 16.96
CA THR A 1062 21.57 -32.54 17.66
C THR A 1062 22.72 -33.40 17.14
N PRO A 1063 23.28 -34.33 17.92
CA PRO A 1063 24.24 -35.31 17.41
C PRO A 1063 23.69 -36.01 16.15
N ALA A 1064 24.49 -36.07 15.09
CA ALA A 1064 24.03 -36.60 13.82
C ALA A 1064 23.88 -38.14 13.86
N ASN A 1065 22.67 -38.63 13.57
CA ASN A 1065 22.42 -40.06 13.36
C ASN A 1065 22.45 -40.35 11.85
N LEU A 1066 23.65 -40.68 11.34
CA LEU A 1066 23.90 -40.88 9.91
C LEU A 1066 23.63 -42.33 9.47
N THR A 1067 23.02 -42.50 8.30
CA THR A 1067 22.92 -43.83 7.66
C THR A 1067 24.28 -44.31 7.17
N ARG A 1068 24.44 -45.61 6.89
CA ARG A 1068 25.71 -46.16 6.35
C ARG A 1068 26.14 -45.47 5.05
N GLU A 1069 25.18 -45.16 4.17
CA GLU A 1069 25.40 -44.44 2.90
C GLU A 1069 25.88 -43.00 3.18
N HIS A 1070 25.22 -42.28 4.10
CA HIS A 1070 25.60 -40.92 4.48
C HIS A 1070 27.00 -40.84 5.11
N SER A 1071 27.33 -41.78 6.00
CA SER A 1071 28.65 -41.83 6.65
C SER A 1071 29.78 -42.08 5.64
N ALA A 1072 29.58 -42.98 4.67
CA ALA A 1072 30.60 -43.30 3.66
C ALA A 1072 30.95 -42.08 2.79
N VAL A 1073 29.93 -41.36 2.31
CA VAL A 1073 30.13 -40.19 1.44
C VAL A 1073 30.68 -39.00 2.23
N LEU A 1074 30.24 -38.81 3.48
CA LEU A 1074 30.80 -37.78 4.37
C LEU A 1074 32.29 -38.02 4.66
N GLN A 1075 32.69 -39.28 4.86
CA GLN A 1075 34.07 -39.63 5.13
C GLN A 1075 34.97 -39.46 3.89
N LEU A 1076 34.46 -39.77 2.70
CA LEU A 1076 35.14 -39.48 1.44
C LEU A 1076 35.36 -37.97 1.24
N TYR A 1077 34.31 -37.17 1.46
CA TYR A 1077 34.40 -35.71 1.37
C TYR A 1077 35.41 -35.14 2.38
N ALA A 1078 35.35 -35.59 3.64
CA ALA A 1078 36.25 -35.13 4.68
C ALA A 1078 37.72 -35.49 4.38
N ASN A 1079 37.99 -36.68 3.85
CA ASN A 1079 39.32 -37.09 3.42
C ASN A 1079 39.85 -36.20 2.28
N GLN A 1080 38.98 -35.81 1.33
CA GLN A 1080 39.35 -34.91 0.23
C GLN A 1080 39.67 -33.49 0.71
N GLN A 1081 38.97 -33.01 1.74
CA GLN A 1081 39.13 -31.67 2.31
C GLN A 1081 40.16 -31.61 3.46
N GLY A 1082 40.79 -32.73 3.83
CA GLY A 1082 41.71 -32.79 4.97
C GLY A 1082 41.03 -32.55 6.33
N LEU A 1083 39.73 -32.83 6.44
CA LEU A 1083 38.93 -32.67 7.66
C LEU A 1083 38.86 -33.99 8.44
N ASN A 1084 39.00 -33.92 9.77
CA ASN A 1084 38.77 -35.07 10.64
C ASN A 1084 37.29 -35.16 11.01
N VAL A 1085 36.59 -36.18 10.51
CA VAL A 1085 35.23 -36.50 10.96
C VAL A 1085 35.32 -37.07 12.38
N THR A 1086 35.13 -36.21 13.39
CA THR A 1086 34.99 -36.61 14.80
C THR A 1086 33.53 -36.93 15.13
N ASP A 1087 33.26 -37.50 16.30
CA ASP A 1087 31.89 -37.75 16.79
C ASP A 1087 31.07 -36.47 17.06
N ASP A 1088 31.65 -35.27 16.94
CA ASP A 1088 30.96 -33.97 17.12
C ASP A 1088 30.29 -33.45 15.84
N VAL A 1089 29.89 -34.33 14.91
CA VAL A 1089 29.03 -33.92 13.78
C VAL A 1089 27.62 -33.65 14.29
N ARG A 1090 27.09 -32.44 14.00
CA ARG A 1090 25.73 -32.06 14.37
C ARG A 1090 24.82 -32.02 13.15
N SER A 1091 23.61 -32.57 13.30
CA SER A 1091 22.55 -32.56 12.31
C SER A 1091 21.54 -31.44 12.59
N TYR A 1092 21.00 -30.88 11.51
CA TYR A 1092 19.98 -29.83 11.53
C TYR A 1092 18.79 -30.24 10.67
N LEU A 1093 17.60 -29.81 11.08
CA LEU A 1093 16.37 -30.04 10.31
C LEU A 1093 16.21 -29.01 9.19
N ASP A 1094 16.76 -27.82 9.37
CA ASP A 1094 16.74 -26.71 8.44
C ASP A 1094 18.01 -25.84 8.53
N ILE A 1095 18.24 -25.02 7.50
CA ILE A 1095 19.29 -24.00 7.47
C ILE A 1095 18.84 -22.81 6.63
N ALA A 1096 19.12 -21.59 7.10
CA ALA A 1096 18.84 -20.36 6.38
C ALA A 1096 20.10 -19.84 5.67
N ARG A 1097 20.00 -19.52 4.38
CA ARG A 1097 21.05 -18.84 3.59
C ARG A 1097 20.44 -17.76 2.71
N GLN A 1098 21.00 -16.55 2.75
CA GLN A 1098 20.52 -15.37 2.00
C GLN A 1098 19.00 -15.13 2.16
N GLY A 1099 18.48 -15.49 3.33
CA GLY A 1099 17.08 -15.43 3.70
C GLY A 1099 16.14 -16.50 3.14
N VAL A 1100 16.69 -17.53 2.50
CA VAL A 1100 15.96 -18.72 2.08
C VAL A 1100 16.25 -19.85 3.07
N VAL A 1101 15.19 -20.49 3.58
CA VAL A 1101 15.30 -21.63 4.50
C VAL A 1101 15.18 -22.93 3.70
N TYR A 1102 16.21 -23.76 3.80
CA TYR A 1102 16.33 -25.09 3.23
C TYR A 1102 16.11 -26.13 4.32
N GLY A 1103 15.18 -27.05 4.13
CA GLY A 1103 14.85 -28.13 5.08
C GLY A 1103 15.17 -29.54 4.57
N VAL A 1104 15.33 -30.49 5.49
CA VAL A 1104 15.57 -31.90 5.12
C VAL A 1104 14.29 -32.59 4.60
N LYS A 1105 14.44 -33.50 3.63
CA LYS A 1105 13.39 -34.39 3.11
C LYS A 1105 12.64 -35.10 4.26
N GLY A 1106 11.31 -35.10 4.19
CA GLY A 1106 10.46 -35.76 5.18
C GLY A 1106 10.14 -34.94 6.42
N THR A 1107 10.70 -33.73 6.58
CA THR A 1107 10.24 -32.82 7.63
C THR A 1107 8.82 -32.36 7.34
N ARG A 1108 7.90 -32.57 8.30
CA ARG A 1108 6.50 -32.08 8.18
C ARG A 1108 6.42 -30.55 8.09
N THR A 1109 7.42 -29.87 8.64
CA THR A 1109 7.49 -28.41 8.79
C THR A 1109 7.94 -27.70 7.52
N TYR A 1110 8.84 -28.30 6.72
CA TYR A 1110 9.37 -27.75 5.48
C TYR A 1110 9.18 -28.80 4.38
N ARG A 1111 8.15 -28.63 3.56
CA ARG A 1111 7.81 -29.56 2.48
C ARG A 1111 9.03 -29.77 1.56
N ASN A 1112 9.68 -30.93 1.70
CA ASN A 1112 10.72 -31.54 0.85
C ASN A 1112 11.56 -30.55 0.01
N SER A 1113 12.72 -30.13 0.50
CA SER A 1113 13.57 -29.14 -0.17
C SER A 1113 14.36 -29.73 -1.33
N GLY A 1114 13.72 -29.72 -2.51
CA GLY A 1114 14.43 -29.81 -3.77
C GLY A 1114 15.32 -28.57 -3.95
N VAL A 1115 16.54 -28.78 -4.42
CA VAL A 1115 17.50 -27.71 -4.74
C VAL A 1115 18.12 -27.91 -6.11
N LEU A 1116 18.57 -26.81 -6.71
CA LEU A 1116 19.52 -26.78 -7.81
C LEU A 1116 20.90 -26.46 -7.22
N PHE A 1117 21.92 -27.23 -7.58
CA PHE A 1117 23.29 -27.02 -7.09
C PHE A 1117 24.30 -27.09 -8.23
N SER A 1118 25.43 -26.39 -8.07
CA SER A 1118 26.54 -26.42 -9.03
C SER A 1118 27.32 -27.73 -8.93
N VAL A 1119 27.60 -28.36 -10.06
CA VAL A 1119 28.46 -29.55 -10.20
C VAL A 1119 29.90 -29.05 -10.41
N GLU A 1120 30.86 -29.65 -9.70
CA GLU A 1120 32.29 -29.24 -9.67
C GLU A 1120 32.58 -27.74 -9.39
N GLY A 1121 31.61 -26.99 -8.85
CA GLY A 1121 31.78 -25.56 -8.56
C GLY A 1121 31.59 -24.65 -9.78
N ASN A 1122 31.20 -25.20 -10.94
CA ASN A 1122 30.83 -24.41 -12.11
C ASN A 1122 29.31 -24.11 -12.07
N PRO A 1123 28.87 -22.86 -11.91
CA PRO A 1123 27.45 -22.51 -11.89
C PRO A 1123 26.75 -22.77 -13.24
N ALA A 1124 27.49 -22.81 -14.35
CA ALA A 1124 26.94 -23.16 -15.66
C ALA A 1124 26.61 -24.66 -15.81
N ASN A 1125 27.21 -25.51 -14.96
CA ASN A 1125 26.91 -26.93 -14.90
C ASN A 1125 26.13 -27.22 -13.61
N SER A 1126 24.81 -27.15 -13.66
CA SER A 1126 23.94 -27.32 -12.50
C SER A 1126 23.11 -28.59 -12.59
N ALA A 1127 22.85 -29.23 -11.45
CA ALA A 1127 22.02 -30.42 -11.35
C ALA A 1127 20.98 -30.24 -10.25
N PRO A 1128 19.74 -30.70 -10.45
CA PRO A 1128 18.75 -30.71 -9.39
C PRO A 1128 18.91 -31.92 -8.48
N GLY A 1129 18.54 -31.77 -7.21
CA GLY A 1129 18.60 -32.83 -6.22
C GLY A 1129 17.73 -32.55 -5.00
N VAL A 1130 17.65 -33.53 -4.08
CA VAL A 1130 16.84 -33.43 -2.85
C VAL A 1130 17.73 -33.54 -1.62
N ILE A 1131 17.57 -32.62 -0.66
CA ILE A 1131 18.32 -32.62 0.62
C ILE A 1131 17.85 -33.77 1.52
N GLU A 1132 18.74 -34.73 1.80
CA GLU A 1132 18.51 -35.84 2.72
C GLU A 1132 19.07 -35.59 4.14
N ALA A 1133 20.10 -34.75 4.29
CA ALA A 1133 20.62 -34.34 5.58
C ALA A 1133 21.35 -32.99 5.50
N ILE A 1134 21.32 -32.21 6.59
CA ILE A 1134 22.10 -30.98 6.77
C ILE A 1134 22.99 -31.15 7.98
N LEU A 1135 24.30 -30.96 7.80
CA LEU A 1135 25.31 -31.27 8.82
C LEU A 1135 26.26 -30.09 9.05
N SER A 1136 26.77 -29.96 10.27
CA SER A 1136 27.90 -29.07 10.58
C SER A 1136 29.10 -29.86 11.08
N ILE A 1137 30.25 -29.64 10.43
CA ILE A 1137 31.52 -30.31 10.70
C ILE A 1137 32.48 -29.32 11.37
N PRO A 1138 33.15 -29.68 12.48
CA PRO A 1138 34.17 -28.83 13.08
C PRO A 1138 35.41 -28.72 12.17
N THR A 1139 35.91 -27.49 11.99
CA THR A 1139 37.18 -27.21 11.33
C THR A 1139 38.27 -26.96 12.36
N GLY A 1140 39.54 -27.20 12.02
CA GLY A 1140 40.69 -27.10 12.95
C GLY A 1140 40.88 -25.71 13.60
N ASN A 1141 40.22 -24.66 13.09
CA ASN A 1141 40.30 -23.28 13.58
C ASN A 1141 39.18 -22.89 14.56
N GLY A 1142 38.36 -23.84 15.01
CA GLY A 1142 37.21 -23.57 15.89
C GLY A 1142 35.95 -23.05 15.18
N GLN A 1143 36.00 -22.88 13.86
CA GLN A 1143 34.82 -22.61 13.01
C GLN A 1143 34.13 -23.92 12.61
N ARG A 1144 32.85 -23.88 12.24
CA ARG A 1144 32.10 -25.04 11.72
C ARG A 1144 31.73 -24.82 10.27
N GLN A 1145 31.96 -25.82 9.42
CA GLN A 1145 31.54 -25.80 8.03
C GLN A 1145 30.19 -26.51 7.89
N PHE A 1146 29.26 -25.92 7.14
CA PHE A 1146 27.94 -26.50 6.87
C PHE A 1146 27.92 -27.19 5.52
N VAL A 1147 27.46 -28.44 5.50
CA VAL A 1147 27.33 -29.27 4.29
C VAL A 1147 25.95 -29.91 4.21
N CYS A 1148 25.50 -30.15 2.98
CA CYS A 1148 24.25 -30.85 2.70
C CYS A 1148 24.53 -32.17 1.98
N ILE A 1149 23.86 -33.24 2.40
CA ILE A 1149 23.83 -34.50 1.66
C ILE A 1149 22.62 -34.48 0.74
N LEU A 1150 22.87 -34.63 -0.56
CA LEU A 1150 21.90 -34.50 -1.63
C LEU A 1150 21.78 -35.82 -2.40
N ARG A 1151 20.58 -36.14 -2.86
CA ARG A 1151 20.36 -37.15 -3.91
C ARG A 1151 20.10 -36.44 -5.25
N PRO A 1152 21.01 -36.52 -6.24
CA PRO A 1152 20.82 -35.91 -7.55
C PRO A 1152 19.64 -36.54 -8.32
N LEU A 1153 19.04 -35.79 -9.24
CA LEU A 1153 18.10 -36.29 -10.24
C LEU A 1153 18.80 -36.43 -11.59
N GLN A 1154 18.38 -37.42 -12.38
CA GLN A 1154 18.95 -37.68 -13.70
C GLN A 1154 18.13 -36.98 -14.78
N GLU A 1155 18.76 -36.26 -15.70
CA GLU A 1155 18.05 -35.59 -16.79
C GLU A 1155 17.37 -36.62 -17.72
N ALA A 1156 16.12 -36.35 -18.13
CA ALA A 1156 15.40 -37.19 -19.07
C ALA A 1156 15.93 -36.99 -20.51
N PRO A 1157 15.91 -38.02 -21.38
CA PRO A 1157 16.39 -37.90 -22.75
C PRO A 1157 15.68 -36.77 -23.52
N SER A 1158 16.48 -35.92 -24.16
CA SER A 1158 16.12 -34.59 -24.69
C SER A 1158 15.22 -34.57 -25.92
N GLN A 1159 14.89 -35.73 -26.51
CA GLN A 1159 14.30 -35.81 -27.85
C GLN A 1159 12.85 -35.30 -27.98
N ASN A 1160 12.21 -34.81 -26.91
CA ASN A 1160 10.86 -34.23 -26.94
C ASN A 1160 10.50 -33.42 -25.67
N ASN A 1161 11.45 -32.75 -25.00
CA ASN A 1161 11.15 -31.99 -23.77
C ASN A 1161 10.65 -30.57 -24.09
N PRO A 1162 9.33 -30.26 -23.96
CA PRO A 1162 8.80 -28.94 -24.31
C PRO A 1162 9.15 -27.83 -23.32
N TYR A 1163 9.74 -28.16 -22.17
CA TYR A 1163 10.08 -27.16 -21.13
C TYR A 1163 11.41 -26.45 -21.41
N LEU A 1164 12.36 -27.12 -22.08
CA LEU A 1164 13.70 -26.57 -22.32
C LEU A 1164 13.68 -25.29 -23.16
N GLN A 1165 12.69 -25.13 -24.05
CA GLN A 1165 12.57 -23.94 -24.91
C GLN A 1165 12.31 -22.63 -24.12
N PHE A 1166 11.88 -22.73 -22.85
CA PHE A 1166 11.60 -21.58 -21.99
C PHE A 1166 12.63 -21.41 -20.86
N GLY A 1167 13.77 -22.10 -20.93
CA GLY A 1167 14.88 -21.98 -19.99
C GLY A 1167 14.45 -22.09 -18.52
N PHE A 1168 14.93 -21.18 -17.68
CA PHE A 1168 14.64 -21.17 -16.24
C PHE A 1168 13.14 -20.96 -15.90
N ALA A 1169 12.35 -20.36 -16.80
CA ALA A 1169 10.92 -20.14 -16.60
C ALA A 1169 10.07 -21.39 -16.87
N GLY A 1170 10.55 -22.27 -17.77
CA GLY A 1170 9.93 -23.57 -18.07
C GLY A 1170 10.44 -24.71 -17.19
N GLY A 1171 11.72 -24.69 -16.81
CA GLY A 1171 12.36 -25.78 -16.09
C GLY A 1171 12.70 -26.98 -16.98
N GLY A 1172 12.80 -28.16 -16.40
CA GLY A 1172 13.19 -29.38 -17.11
C GLY A 1172 12.51 -30.64 -16.61
N LEU A 1173 12.67 -31.74 -17.34
CA LEU A 1173 12.14 -33.06 -17.01
C LEU A 1173 13.26 -33.99 -16.60
N TYR A 1174 13.05 -34.70 -15.49
CA TYR A 1174 14.05 -35.52 -14.83
C TYR A 1174 13.46 -36.87 -14.39
N LEU A 1175 14.34 -37.85 -14.20
CA LEU A 1175 14.07 -39.15 -13.62
C LEU A 1175 14.61 -39.20 -12.19
N THR A 1176 13.99 -40.03 -11.35
CA THR A 1176 14.57 -40.35 -10.04
C THR A 1176 15.85 -41.15 -10.28
N SER A 1177 16.99 -40.58 -9.90
CA SER A 1177 18.30 -41.21 -10.11
C SER A 1177 18.47 -42.45 -9.22
N GLN A 1178 19.15 -43.48 -9.75
CA GLN A 1178 19.73 -44.57 -8.94
C GLN A 1178 21.15 -44.26 -8.46
N GLN A 1179 21.69 -43.06 -8.75
CA GLN A 1179 23.03 -42.65 -8.31
C GLN A 1179 23.12 -42.52 -6.78
N GLU A 1180 24.34 -42.74 -6.27
CA GLU A 1180 24.70 -42.56 -4.86
C GLU A 1180 24.55 -41.09 -4.44
N VAL A 1181 24.26 -40.86 -3.16
CA VAL A 1181 24.19 -39.52 -2.56
C VAL A 1181 25.53 -38.79 -2.67
N CYS A 1182 25.49 -37.46 -2.77
CA CYS A 1182 26.68 -36.61 -2.81
C CYS A 1182 26.68 -35.58 -1.68
N VAL A 1183 27.87 -35.18 -1.22
CA VAL A 1183 28.06 -34.08 -0.26
C VAL A 1183 28.32 -32.79 -1.03
N VAL A 1184 27.55 -31.76 -0.72
CA VAL A 1184 27.67 -30.43 -1.35
C VAL A 1184 27.77 -29.38 -0.25
N GLU A 1185 28.74 -28.49 -0.38
CA GLU A 1185 28.87 -27.32 0.49
C GLU A 1185 27.64 -26.42 0.34
N LEU A 1186 27.22 -25.80 1.45
CA LEU A 1186 26.07 -24.90 1.44
C LEU A 1186 26.21 -23.81 0.38
N ASP A 1187 27.45 -23.38 0.08
CA ASP A 1187 27.73 -22.32 -0.87
C ASP A 1187 27.43 -22.66 -2.34
N ARG A 1188 27.39 -23.95 -2.64
CA ARG A 1188 27.16 -24.47 -3.99
C ARG A 1188 25.69 -24.67 -4.33
N ILE A 1189 24.79 -24.51 -3.36
CA ILE A 1189 23.34 -24.47 -3.59
C ILE A 1189 22.99 -23.15 -4.27
N LEU A 1190 22.32 -23.23 -5.43
CA LEU A 1190 22.00 -22.09 -6.29
C LEU A 1190 20.55 -21.62 -6.08
N SER A 1191 19.60 -22.54 -5.97
CA SER A 1191 18.17 -22.20 -5.84
C SER A 1191 17.34 -23.34 -5.24
N HIS A 1192 16.19 -23.01 -4.64
CA HIS A 1192 15.12 -23.99 -4.48
C HIS A 1192 14.49 -24.37 -5.83
N VAL A 1193 14.02 -25.61 -5.91
CA VAL A 1193 13.22 -26.10 -7.03
C VAL A 1193 11.88 -26.64 -6.55
N ILE A 1194 10.87 -26.53 -7.39
CA ILE A 1194 9.59 -27.23 -7.24
C ILE A 1194 9.69 -28.55 -8.00
N LEU A 1195 9.28 -29.62 -7.34
CA LEU A 1195 9.24 -30.96 -7.91
C LEU A 1195 7.78 -31.35 -8.16
N THR A 1196 7.44 -31.63 -9.41
CA THR A 1196 6.09 -32.11 -9.78
C THR A 1196 6.22 -33.45 -10.50
N PRO A 1197 5.96 -34.58 -9.81
CA PRO A 1197 5.91 -35.88 -10.46
C PRO A 1197 4.68 -35.96 -11.37
N PHE A 1198 4.87 -36.30 -12.64
CA PHE A 1198 3.78 -36.50 -13.59
C PHE A 1198 3.32 -37.96 -13.59
N ASP A 1199 2.01 -38.15 -13.49
CA ASP A 1199 1.33 -39.45 -13.50
C ASP A 1199 0.50 -39.69 -14.78
N ARG A 1200 0.55 -38.75 -15.73
CA ARG A 1200 -0.22 -38.75 -16.98
C ARG A 1200 0.66 -38.78 -18.24
N PRO A 1201 0.19 -39.39 -19.35
CA PRO A 1201 0.89 -39.32 -20.63
C PRO A 1201 1.03 -37.88 -21.17
N PRO A 1202 2.07 -37.54 -21.94
CA PRO A 1202 3.20 -38.40 -22.35
C PRO A 1202 4.34 -38.48 -21.32
N PHE A 1203 4.27 -37.74 -20.20
CA PHE A 1203 5.37 -37.58 -19.23
C PHE A 1203 5.26 -38.48 -17.99
N ASN A 1204 4.46 -39.55 -18.05
CA ASN A 1204 4.23 -40.44 -16.92
C ASN A 1204 5.55 -41.03 -16.39
N GLY A 1205 5.79 -40.91 -15.08
CA GLY A 1205 7.01 -41.39 -14.42
C GLY A 1205 8.19 -40.40 -14.46
N LEU A 1206 8.04 -39.24 -15.11
CA LEU A 1206 9.00 -38.15 -15.07
C LEU A 1206 8.65 -37.15 -13.95
N ILE A 1207 9.67 -36.44 -13.46
CA ILE A 1207 9.56 -35.37 -12.49
C ILE A 1207 9.90 -34.06 -13.19
N HIS A 1208 8.96 -33.14 -13.23
CA HIS A 1208 9.22 -31.77 -13.63
C HIS A 1208 9.91 -31.03 -12.50
N VAL A 1209 10.97 -30.30 -12.85
CA VAL A 1209 11.79 -29.50 -11.95
C VAL A 1209 11.75 -28.05 -12.41
N LEU A 1210 11.19 -27.17 -11.58
CA LEU A 1210 11.13 -25.74 -11.83
C LEU A 1210 11.94 -24.98 -10.79
N PRO A 1211 13.02 -24.27 -11.17
CA PRO A 1211 13.76 -23.45 -10.23
C PRO A 1211 12.99 -22.15 -9.91
N ILE A 1212 12.96 -21.76 -8.64
CA ILE A 1212 12.05 -20.69 -8.14
C ILE A 1212 12.73 -19.63 -7.28
N ASP A 1213 14.05 -19.73 -7.07
CA ASP A 1213 14.77 -18.73 -6.28
C ASP A 1213 15.03 -17.46 -7.07
N ARG A 1214 14.92 -16.32 -6.39
CA ARG A 1214 15.12 -14.97 -6.94
C ARG A 1214 16.58 -14.53 -6.95
N LEU A 1215 17.47 -15.39 -6.43
CA LEU A 1215 18.91 -15.17 -6.32
C LEU A 1215 19.70 -15.81 -7.48
N MET A 1216 19.03 -16.45 -8.44
CA MET A 1216 19.71 -17.10 -9.55
C MET A 1216 20.55 -16.10 -10.35
N LYS A 1217 21.86 -16.35 -10.41
CA LYS A 1217 22.73 -15.82 -11.46
C LYS A 1217 22.38 -16.59 -12.72
N ILE A 1218 21.54 -15.99 -13.57
CA ILE A 1218 21.15 -16.61 -14.84
C ILE A 1218 22.44 -16.83 -15.66
N SER A 1219 22.65 -18.06 -16.14
CA SER A 1219 23.83 -18.42 -16.93
C SER A 1219 23.82 -17.70 -18.29
N GLU A 1220 24.98 -17.61 -18.96
CA GLU A 1220 25.06 -17.05 -20.33
C GLU A 1220 24.36 -17.93 -21.39
N ALA A 1221 24.03 -19.18 -21.08
CA ALA A 1221 23.35 -20.09 -22.00
C ALA A 1221 21.81 -20.07 -21.83
N ASP A 1222 21.32 -19.58 -20.69
CA ASP A 1222 19.88 -19.42 -20.39
C ASP A 1222 19.35 -18.00 -20.72
N GLN A 1223 20.26 -17.06 -21.05
CA GLN A 1223 19.98 -15.71 -21.57
C GLN A 1223 20.13 -15.70 -23.09
#